data_AF-A0A0D0C657-F1
#
_entry.id   AF-A0A0D0C657-F1
#
_cell.length_a   1.000
_cell.length_b   1.000
_cell.length_c   1.000
_cell.angle_alpha   90.00
_cell.angle_beta   90.00
_cell.angle_gamma   90.00
#
_symmetry.space_group_name_H-M   'P 1'
#
loop_
_entity.id
_entity.type
_entity.pdbx_description
1 polymer ?
#
loop_
_entity_poly.entity_id
_entity_poly.type
_entity_poly.pdbx_seq_one_letter_code
_entity_poly.pdbx_strand_id
1 'polypeptide(L)'
;MDSGILELECWVHGDDVQRTFFVEISSTNTVAALKKAIKNEKPVKFRDVDADALDLYPFPLPDDDKHLEDALNQWQSNDNHQRLISRRKLSLCFPKSDEGKWLIIVKAPSSASRIISVTNVVPDIILNCWVRGHKIGRVFPVKISSTETVAALKKAIKNKKPVDFRDVDADALALRKVSVLVDSDLKETSQALSLHEDVLGPLQTLSDIFTELPLQGHLHIVVEPLLPNRPRQPPLQYPMHPSQPVEAERDIFLHKKGSKAPSEFGRHLAFSKEQKRSDLAIHCNRPPSAAEVVPATLLHPVFGQFLDDCETHEITKEDSSLTRELSAAMSTFYSDEASRAQAVRDVFAKGGIRFSSTEIEGTEYITDGDISLDGYRFFIAEFKNEVGCTGAEPYAQASLHYLEATRRYAATMGHSALPCFIVLAFGPYLAFAGASWNLRPVVQVLSTTLPMHYHSSDTKMRTTVARHLGSLKKAIGTLEEHYRDLSHRARPDSMPYSQLFPYPTSFTCRQHGTQQNFKYSHQLFSEKLLFFGSLASTDAICIKFVRRYSQQVHLRCASMGCAPALLGFESIPGGWFMVVMDALPSDYVCLDNFQASDGCLGRIKDQLIQLHGDGFVHGDIRSTNIVVSKDETKFMILDFDWAGKFGETRYPMNVNTTEIHRPEGVIDGALIHAGHDIAMLDFIAGWSQNVPGTR
;
A
#
# COMPACT_ATOMS: atom_id res chain seq x y z
N MET A 1 0.27 -51.05 -2.60
CA MET A 1 1.37 -50.93 -1.62
C MET A 1 0.79 -50.39 -0.34
N ASP A 2 1.12 -51.08 0.73
CA ASP A 2 0.43 -51.15 2.02
C ASP A 2 0.13 -49.78 2.65
N SER A 3 -1.12 -49.51 3.03
CA SER A 3 -1.54 -48.25 3.68
C SER A 3 -0.81 -48.16 5.02
N GLY A 4 0.17 -47.25 5.12
CA GLY A 4 1.06 -47.11 6.29
C GLY A 4 0.40 -46.60 7.56
N ILE A 5 -0.87 -46.92 7.82
CA ILE A 5 -1.62 -46.61 9.05
C ILE A 5 -1.23 -47.65 10.11
N LEU A 6 -1.08 -47.19 11.36
CA LEU A 6 -0.91 -48.02 12.55
C LEU A 6 -2.17 -47.88 13.41
N GLU A 7 -2.66 -49.00 13.92
CA GLU A 7 -3.67 -49.02 14.97
C GLU A 7 -2.98 -49.30 16.32
N LEU A 8 -2.96 -48.28 17.19
CA LEU A 8 -2.21 -48.34 18.45
C LEU A 8 -3.17 -48.37 19.64
N GLU A 9 -3.05 -49.41 20.47
CA GLU A 9 -3.84 -49.53 21.69
C GLU A 9 -3.25 -48.64 22.79
N CYS A 10 -4.11 -47.88 23.47
CA CYS A 10 -3.75 -46.92 24.49
C CYS A 10 -4.51 -47.20 25.79
N TRP A 11 -3.81 -47.04 26.91
CA TRP A 11 -4.40 -47.12 28.25
C TRP A 11 -4.00 -45.89 29.07
N VAL A 12 -4.95 -45.29 29.79
CA VAL A 12 -4.66 -44.12 30.62
C VAL A 12 -4.22 -44.55 32.00
N HIS A 13 -3.05 -44.08 32.43
CA HIS A 13 -2.48 -44.43 33.72
C HIS A 13 -3.43 -44.06 34.87
N GLY A 14 -3.86 -45.09 35.63
CA GLY A 14 -4.80 -44.96 36.74
C GLY A 14 -6.26 -45.26 36.39
N ASP A 15 -6.56 -45.65 35.15
CA ASP A 15 -7.86 -46.20 34.77
C ASP A 15 -7.98 -47.70 35.02
N ASP A 16 -9.20 -48.22 34.97
CA ASP A 16 -9.44 -49.66 34.91
C ASP A 16 -8.71 -50.27 33.69
N VAL A 17 -7.99 -51.38 33.88
CA VAL A 17 -7.22 -52.06 32.82
C VAL A 17 -8.11 -52.51 31.67
N GLN A 18 -9.40 -52.75 31.91
CA GLN A 18 -10.37 -53.08 30.85
C GLN A 18 -10.79 -51.88 29.99
N ARG A 19 -10.34 -50.66 30.31
CA ARG A 19 -10.70 -49.42 29.59
C ARG A 19 -9.59 -48.93 28.65
N THR A 20 -9.09 -49.83 27.81
CA THR A 20 -8.21 -49.46 26.70
C THR A 20 -9.01 -48.83 25.55
N PHE A 21 -8.32 -48.16 24.63
CA PHE A 21 -8.91 -47.60 23.42
C PHE A 21 -7.87 -47.54 22.31
N PHE A 22 -8.32 -47.60 21.06
CA PHE A 22 -7.43 -47.58 19.90
C PHE A 22 -7.32 -46.17 19.30
N VAL A 23 -6.15 -45.88 18.73
CA VAL A 23 -5.90 -44.67 17.94
C VAL A 23 -5.30 -45.07 16.60
N GLU A 24 -6.01 -44.78 15.51
CA GLU A 24 -5.50 -44.93 14.15
C GLU A 24 -4.67 -43.72 13.75
N ILE A 25 -3.42 -43.95 13.34
CA ILE A 25 -2.52 -42.86 12.92
C ILE A 25 -1.49 -43.34 11.90
N SER A 26 -1.14 -42.50 10.93
CA SER A 26 -0.10 -42.85 9.96
C SER A 26 1.27 -43.07 10.62
N SER A 27 1.93 -44.18 10.29
CA SER A 27 3.30 -44.52 10.70
C SER A 27 4.34 -43.45 10.36
N THR A 28 4.10 -42.61 9.35
CA THR A 28 4.98 -41.50 8.99
C THR A 28 4.92 -40.32 9.96
N ASN A 29 3.89 -40.26 10.82
CA ASN A 29 3.68 -39.19 11.78
C ASN A 29 4.61 -39.33 12.99
N THR A 30 4.64 -38.31 13.84
CA THR A 30 5.48 -38.27 15.04
C THR A 30 4.71 -38.62 16.30
N VAL A 31 5.43 -38.95 17.38
CA VAL A 31 4.85 -39.14 18.73
C VAL A 31 4.06 -37.90 19.18
N ALA A 32 4.47 -36.68 18.81
CA ALA A 32 3.70 -35.46 19.09
C ALA A 32 2.34 -35.43 18.40
N ALA A 33 2.23 -35.97 17.17
CA ALA A 33 0.96 -36.11 16.48
C ALA A 33 0.08 -37.20 17.15
N LEU A 34 0.69 -38.28 17.63
CA LEU A 34 -0.01 -39.30 18.42
C LEU A 34 -0.58 -38.75 19.72
N LYS A 35 0.17 -37.90 20.46
CA LYS A 35 -0.35 -37.21 21.65
C LYS A 35 -1.61 -36.38 21.36
N LYS A 36 -1.63 -35.68 20.22
CA LYS A 36 -2.82 -34.91 19.77
C LYS A 36 -3.99 -35.84 19.41
N ALA A 37 -3.72 -36.94 18.73
CA ALA A 37 -4.73 -37.94 18.40
C ALA A 37 -5.36 -38.55 19.66
N ILE A 38 -4.55 -38.93 20.65
CA ILE A 38 -5.02 -39.44 21.95
C ILE A 38 -5.91 -38.42 22.68
N LYS A 39 -5.52 -37.13 22.71
CA LYS A 39 -6.35 -36.08 23.31
C LYS A 39 -7.68 -35.91 22.59
N ASN A 40 -7.69 -35.99 21.26
CA ASN A 40 -8.92 -35.90 20.46
C ASN A 40 -9.85 -37.10 20.69
N GLU A 41 -9.30 -38.27 20.96
CA GLU A 41 -10.07 -39.49 21.23
C GLU A 41 -10.67 -39.53 22.64
N LYS A 42 -9.99 -38.89 23.61
CA LYS A 42 -10.48 -38.73 24.99
C LYS A 42 -10.57 -37.25 25.41
N PRO A 43 -11.40 -36.44 24.72
CA PRO A 43 -11.38 -34.98 24.87
C PRO A 43 -11.90 -34.52 26.23
N VAL A 44 -12.80 -35.28 26.86
CA VAL A 44 -13.32 -34.98 28.21
C VAL A 44 -12.25 -35.24 29.27
N LYS A 45 -11.48 -36.33 29.13
CA LYS A 45 -10.50 -36.76 30.13
C LYS A 45 -9.25 -35.87 30.15
N PHE A 46 -8.85 -35.38 28.99
CA PHE A 46 -7.70 -34.50 28.81
C PHE A 46 -8.10 -33.06 28.48
N ARG A 47 -9.33 -32.66 28.82
CA ARG A 47 -9.88 -31.32 28.51
C ARG A 47 -8.93 -30.20 28.94
N ASP A 48 -8.42 -30.34 30.16
CA ASP A 48 -7.60 -29.33 30.85
C ASP A 48 -6.10 -29.67 30.84
N VAL A 49 -5.68 -30.66 30.03
CA VAL A 49 -4.27 -31.08 29.87
C VAL A 49 -3.86 -30.88 28.43
N ASP A 50 -2.84 -30.05 28.15
CA ASP A 50 -2.34 -29.90 26.79
C ASP A 50 -1.76 -31.21 26.25
N ALA A 51 -1.97 -31.47 24.95
CA ALA A 51 -1.60 -32.76 24.36
C ALA A 51 -0.09 -33.02 24.49
N ASP A 52 0.76 -32.00 24.39
CA ASP A 52 2.20 -32.11 24.53
C ASP A 52 2.65 -32.45 25.97
N ALA A 53 1.84 -32.10 26.97
CA ALA A 53 2.03 -32.41 28.39
C ALA A 53 1.70 -33.87 28.76
N LEU A 54 1.09 -34.66 27.86
CA LEU A 54 0.89 -36.10 28.06
C LEU A 54 2.21 -36.85 27.92
N ASP A 55 2.65 -37.59 28.93
CA ASP A 55 3.77 -38.50 28.80
C ASP A 55 3.29 -39.86 28.29
N LEU A 56 3.91 -40.34 27.21
CA LEU A 56 3.58 -41.62 26.59
C LEU A 56 4.72 -42.60 26.82
N TYR A 57 4.38 -43.83 27.22
CA TYR A 57 5.34 -44.89 27.44
C TYR A 57 4.97 -46.11 26.60
N PRO A 58 5.92 -46.71 25.86
CA PRO A 58 5.66 -47.96 25.17
C PRO A 58 5.67 -49.11 26.16
N PHE A 59 4.68 -49.99 26.11
CA PHE A 59 4.56 -51.17 26.94
C PHE A 59 4.35 -52.40 26.05
N PRO A 60 5.23 -53.41 26.08
CA PRO A 60 5.04 -54.61 25.29
C PRO A 60 3.88 -55.44 25.86
N LEU A 61 2.91 -55.80 25.01
CA LEU A 61 1.77 -56.65 25.38
C LEU A 61 2.24 -58.10 25.61
N PRO A 62 1.89 -58.75 26.73
CA PRO A 62 2.05 -60.19 26.90
C PRO A 62 1.09 -60.98 26.00
N ASP A 63 1.45 -62.19 25.58
CA ASP A 63 0.63 -63.05 24.71
C ASP A 63 -0.65 -63.64 25.38
N ASP A 64 -0.88 -63.36 26.67
CA ASP A 64 -2.06 -63.82 27.45
C ASP A 64 -2.64 -62.66 28.28
N ASP A 65 -3.90 -62.29 27.99
CA ASP A 65 -4.67 -61.23 28.64
C ASP A 65 -4.79 -61.38 30.16
N LYS A 66 -4.70 -62.61 30.71
CA LYS A 66 -4.79 -62.84 32.18
C LYS A 66 -3.62 -62.25 32.96
N HIS A 67 -2.52 -61.90 32.31
CA HIS A 67 -1.32 -61.39 32.97
C HIS A 67 -1.07 -59.89 32.72
N LEU A 68 -1.91 -59.23 31.92
CA LEU A 68 -1.75 -57.80 31.61
C LEU A 68 -1.94 -56.90 32.83
N GLU A 69 -2.93 -57.20 33.67
CA GLU A 69 -3.22 -56.44 34.89
C GLU A 69 -2.06 -56.52 35.90
N ASP A 70 -1.53 -57.72 36.14
CA ASP A 70 -0.36 -57.93 36.99
C ASP A 70 0.89 -57.23 36.44
N ALA A 71 1.10 -57.26 35.12
CA ALA A 71 2.24 -56.62 34.47
C ALA A 71 2.14 -55.08 34.51
N LEU A 72 0.95 -54.51 34.34
CA LEU A 72 0.71 -53.06 34.48
C LEU A 72 0.82 -52.60 35.94
N ASN A 73 0.40 -53.43 36.91
CA ASN A 73 0.56 -53.14 38.33
C ASN A 73 2.05 -53.16 38.76
N GLN A 74 2.84 -54.09 38.22
CA GLN A 74 4.29 -54.09 38.39
C GLN A 74 4.96 -52.88 37.73
N TRP A 75 4.50 -52.49 36.54
CA TRP A 75 4.96 -51.27 35.86
C TRP A 75 4.65 -50.02 36.68
N GLN A 76 3.46 -49.90 37.27
CA GLN A 76 3.13 -48.75 38.13
C GLN A 76 4.00 -48.66 39.38
N SER A 77 4.54 -49.78 39.86
CA SER A 77 5.37 -49.85 41.06
C SER A 77 6.86 -49.49 40.83
N ASN A 78 7.26 -49.24 39.58
CA ASN A 78 8.63 -48.96 39.18
C ASN A 78 8.74 -47.55 38.56
N ASP A 79 9.56 -46.66 39.11
CA ASP A 79 9.54 -45.24 38.72
C ASP A 79 10.43 -44.90 37.51
N ASN A 80 11.16 -45.88 36.95
CA ASN A 80 12.24 -45.62 35.99
C ASN A 80 11.92 -46.01 34.54
N HIS A 81 10.76 -45.56 34.02
CA HIS A 81 10.32 -45.88 32.66
C HIS A 81 10.76 -44.86 31.61
N GLN A 82 11.16 -45.36 30.43
CA GLN A 82 11.59 -44.52 29.33
C GLN A 82 10.39 -43.99 28.53
N ARG A 83 10.19 -42.67 28.55
CA ARG A 83 9.15 -41.98 27.77
C ARG A 83 9.47 -41.93 26.28
N LEU A 84 8.43 -41.99 25.45
CA LEU A 84 8.54 -41.74 24.02
C LEU A 84 8.90 -40.29 23.74
N ILE A 85 9.84 -40.09 22.82
CA ILE A 85 10.35 -38.77 22.47
C ILE A 85 9.45 -38.14 21.40
N SER A 86 8.86 -36.97 21.68
CA SER A 86 7.84 -36.29 20.86
C SER A 86 8.22 -36.11 19.37
N ARG A 87 9.51 -35.91 19.04
CA ARG A 87 9.97 -35.71 17.65
C ARG A 87 10.22 -37.00 16.86
N ARG A 88 10.17 -38.17 17.50
CA ARG A 88 10.48 -39.45 16.85
C ARG A 88 9.29 -39.88 15.97
N LYS A 89 9.58 -40.41 14.78
CA LYS A 89 8.56 -40.97 13.87
C LYS A 89 8.00 -42.27 14.46
N LEU A 90 6.70 -42.49 14.30
CA LEU A 90 6.01 -43.68 14.83
C LEU A 90 6.54 -44.96 14.18
N SER A 91 6.88 -44.94 12.89
CA SER A 91 7.51 -46.07 12.20
C SER A 91 8.84 -46.52 12.82
N LEU A 92 9.52 -45.66 13.59
CA LEU A 92 10.77 -45.96 14.30
C LEU A 92 10.57 -46.33 15.77
N CYS A 93 9.36 -46.17 16.29
CA CYS A 93 8.95 -46.57 17.64
C CYS A 93 8.21 -47.90 17.61
N PHE A 94 7.34 -48.08 16.61
CA PHE A 94 6.45 -49.21 16.44
C PHE A 94 6.51 -49.68 14.97
N PRO A 95 7.49 -50.53 14.62
CA PRO A 95 7.57 -51.11 13.28
C PRO A 95 6.33 -51.99 13.00
N LYS A 96 5.83 -52.00 11.76
CA LYS A 96 4.66 -52.82 11.36
C LYS A 96 4.82 -54.32 11.64
N SER A 97 6.04 -54.84 11.70
CA SER A 97 6.32 -56.24 12.09
C SER A 97 5.89 -56.59 13.52
N ASP A 98 5.62 -55.57 14.35
CA ASP A 98 5.22 -55.68 15.75
C ASP A 98 3.82 -55.06 16.02
N GLU A 99 2.99 -54.94 14.97
CA GLU A 99 1.61 -54.49 15.10
C GLU A 99 0.81 -55.42 16.02
N GLY A 100 0.03 -54.85 16.94
CA GLY A 100 -0.69 -55.59 17.99
C GLY A 100 0.16 -56.03 19.19
N LYS A 101 1.47 -55.73 19.24
CA LYS A 101 2.35 -56.13 20.37
C LYS A 101 2.62 -55.02 21.38
N TRP A 102 2.03 -53.85 21.20
CA TRP A 102 2.35 -52.67 22.01
C TRP A 102 1.09 -52.00 22.55
N LEU A 103 1.07 -51.82 23.86
CA LEU A 103 0.15 -50.95 24.58
C LEU A 103 0.87 -49.64 24.90
N ILE A 104 0.18 -48.51 24.73
CA ILE A 104 0.73 -47.19 25.03
C ILE A 104 0.14 -46.68 26.34
N ILE A 105 0.97 -46.55 27.36
CA ILE A 105 0.57 -46.00 28.65
C ILE A 105 0.60 -44.48 28.58
N VAL A 106 -0.56 -43.84 28.79
CA VAL A 106 -0.76 -42.40 28.73
C VAL A 106 -0.82 -41.86 30.15
N LYS A 107 0.23 -41.15 30.59
CA LYS A 107 0.30 -40.52 31.91
C LYS A 107 0.09 -39.03 31.80
N ALA A 108 -0.98 -38.53 32.39
CA ALA A 108 -1.16 -37.11 32.65
C ALA A 108 -0.31 -36.69 33.87
N PRO A 109 0.19 -35.45 33.93
CA PRO A 109 0.97 -34.98 35.07
C PRO A 109 0.17 -35.10 36.37
N SER A 110 0.74 -35.76 37.40
CA SER A 110 0.04 -36.05 38.66
C SER A 110 -0.27 -34.78 39.46
N SER A 111 -1.54 -34.57 39.78
CA SER A 111 -2.00 -33.52 40.69
C SER A 111 -1.83 -33.98 42.15
N ALA A 112 -0.66 -33.84 42.77
CA ALA A 112 -0.52 -34.06 44.21
C ALA A 112 0.65 -33.29 44.85
N SER A 113 0.33 -32.21 45.56
CA SER A 113 0.76 -31.90 46.94
C SER A 113 0.77 -30.40 47.19
N ARG A 114 -0.33 -29.94 47.80
CA ARG A 114 -0.39 -28.72 48.60
C ARG A 114 0.59 -28.88 49.77
N ILE A 115 1.74 -28.21 49.72
CA ILE A 115 2.51 -27.87 50.91
C ILE A 115 2.39 -26.35 51.06
N ILE A 116 1.72 -25.95 52.13
CA ILE A 116 1.64 -24.57 52.58
C ILE A 116 2.97 -24.27 53.28
N SER A 117 3.86 -23.55 52.60
CA SER A 117 4.82 -22.65 53.23
C SER A 117 5.43 -21.70 52.19
N VAL A 118 5.07 -20.43 52.39
CA VAL A 118 5.49 -19.20 51.69
C VAL A 118 4.85 -19.00 50.32
N THR A 119 3.76 -18.24 50.35
CA THR A 119 3.13 -17.55 49.22
C THR A 119 4.17 -16.89 48.31
N ASN A 120 4.31 -17.41 47.10
CA ASN A 120 4.37 -16.55 45.92
C ASN A 120 3.14 -16.90 45.09
N VAL A 121 2.02 -16.27 45.45
CA VAL A 121 0.90 -16.11 44.52
C VAL A 121 1.51 -15.45 43.29
N VAL A 122 1.69 -16.19 42.21
CA VAL A 122 1.98 -15.57 40.91
C VAL A 122 0.67 -14.92 40.49
N PRO A 123 0.54 -13.59 40.53
CA PRO A 123 -0.74 -12.96 40.24
C PRO A 123 -1.04 -13.13 38.75
N ASP A 124 -2.21 -13.69 38.43
CA ASP A 124 -2.84 -13.43 37.15
C ASP A 124 -2.99 -11.92 37.01
N ILE A 125 -2.38 -11.32 35.98
CA ILE A 125 -2.51 -9.91 35.70
C ILE A 125 -3.57 -9.68 34.63
N ILE A 126 -4.25 -8.53 34.72
CA ILE A 126 -5.19 -8.07 33.69
C ILE A 126 -4.53 -6.91 32.97
N LEU A 127 -4.23 -7.13 31.68
CA LEU A 127 -3.64 -6.12 30.82
C LEU A 127 -4.74 -5.53 29.93
N ASN A 128 -4.92 -4.22 30.00
CA ASN A 128 -5.81 -3.49 29.11
C ASN A 128 -5.05 -3.21 27.81
N CYS A 129 -5.55 -3.78 26.72
CA CYS A 129 -4.93 -3.71 25.41
C CYS A 129 -5.74 -2.79 24.50
N TRP A 130 -5.05 -2.02 23.67
CA TRP A 130 -5.65 -1.19 22.63
C TRP A 130 -4.92 -1.39 21.31
N VAL A 131 -5.67 -1.57 20.22
CA VAL A 131 -5.10 -1.72 18.88
C VAL A 131 -4.85 -0.35 18.29
N ARG A 132 -3.63 -0.08 17.84
CA ARG A 132 -3.27 1.21 17.25
C ARG A 132 -4.14 1.49 16.02
N GLY A 133 -4.76 2.68 15.99
CA GLY A 133 -5.71 3.08 14.95
C GLY A 133 -7.18 2.79 15.28
N HIS A 134 -7.50 2.09 16.36
CA HIS A 134 -8.88 1.93 16.84
C HIS A 134 -9.28 3.10 17.76
N LYS A 135 -10.59 3.39 17.90
CA LYS A 135 -11.07 4.35 18.92
C LYS A 135 -10.66 3.90 20.33
N ILE A 136 -10.28 4.83 21.22
CA ILE A 136 -9.83 4.49 22.59
C ILE A 136 -10.90 3.73 23.40
N GLY A 137 -12.19 3.99 23.15
CA GLY A 137 -13.29 3.22 23.74
C GLY A 137 -13.34 1.73 23.36
N ARG A 138 -12.45 1.24 22.48
CA ARG A 138 -12.30 -0.17 22.12
C ARG A 138 -11.17 -0.88 22.89
N VAL A 139 -10.66 -0.30 23.96
CA VAL A 139 -9.75 -0.99 24.91
C VAL A 139 -10.41 -2.28 25.39
N PHE A 140 -9.64 -3.36 25.46
CA PHE A 140 -10.13 -4.66 25.90
C PHE A 140 -9.16 -5.33 26.89
N PRO A 141 -9.67 -6.00 27.94
CA PRO A 141 -8.82 -6.68 28.91
C PRO A 141 -8.38 -8.07 28.42
N VAL A 142 -7.12 -8.40 28.68
CA VAL A 142 -6.54 -9.74 28.51
C VAL A 142 -6.03 -10.21 29.87
N LYS A 143 -6.55 -11.35 30.34
CA LYS A 143 -6.09 -12.01 31.57
C LYS A 143 -4.99 -13.00 31.22
N ILE A 144 -3.84 -12.89 31.89
CA ILE A 144 -2.66 -13.73 31.64
C ILE A 144 -1.79 -13.82 32.90
N SER A 145 -1.10 -14.94 33.12
CA SER A 145 -0.17 -15.08 34.25
C SER A 145 1.03 -14.15 34.09
N SER A 146 1.50 -13.52 35.18
CA SER A 146 2.72 -12.70 35.12
C SER A 146 3.98 -13.48 34.78
N THR A 147 4.01 -14.81 34.96
CA THR A 147 5.16 -15.65 34.56
C THR A 147 5.18 -16.01 33.08
N GLU A 148 4.13 -15.68 32.32
CA GLU A 148 4.06 -15.95 30.89
C GLU A 148 4.92 -14.97 30.07
N THR A 149 5.25 -15.37 28.85
CA THR A 149 6.06 -14.55 27.94
C THR A 149 5.22 -13.57 27.13
N VAL A 150 5.86 -12.54 26.57
CA VAL A 150 5.24 -11.65 25.57
C VAL A 150 4.69 -12.45 24.37
N ALA A 151 5.33 -13.54 23.94
CA ALA A 151 4.80 -14.41 22.89
C ALA A 151 3.46 -15.05 23.27
N ALA A 152 3.30 -15.50 24.52
CA ALA A 152 2.04 -16.00 25.04
C ALA A 152 0.98 -14.89 25.10
N LEU A 153 1.36 -13.66 25.49
CA LEU A 153 0.48 -12.49 25.46
C LEU A 153 -0.01 -12.17 24.04
N LYS A 154 0.86 -12.20 23.04
CA LYS A 154 0.45 -12.01 21.63
C LYS A 154 -0.61 -13.03 21.19
N LYS A 155 -0.43 -14.30 21.55
CA LYS A 155 -1.39 -15.37 21.26
C LYS A 155 -2.73 -15.14 21.97
N ALA A 156 -2.67 -14.72 23.24
CA ALA A 156 -3.86 -14.38 24.02
C ALA A 156 -4.64 -13.19 23.42
N ILE A 157 -3.94 -12.16 22.96
CA ILE A 157 -4.53 -10.99 22.27
C ILE A 157 -5.23 -11.41 20.97
N LYS A 158 -4.56 -12.20 20.11
CA LYS A 158 -5.16 -12.71 18.86
C LYS A 158 -6.43 -13.51 19.13
N ASN A 159 -6.39 -14.42 20.10
CA ASN A 159 -7.54 -15.23 20.47
C ASN A 159 -8.70 -14.39 21.04
N LYS A 160 -8.40 -13.27 21.71
CA LYS A 160 -9.42 -12.37 22.26
C LYS A 160 -10.12 -11.55 21.17
N LYS A 161 -9.44 -11.31 20.03
CA LYS A 161 -9.92 -10.50 18.91
C LYS A 161 -9.75 -11.23 17.57
N PRO A 162 -10.43 -12.36 17.37
CA PRO A 162 -10.19 -13.25 16.22
C PRO A 162 -10.61 -12.64 14.88
N VAL A 163 -11.56 -11.68 14.89
CA VAL A 163 -11.98 -10.96 13.68
C VAL A 163 -10.97 -9.86 13.33
N ASP A 164 -10.56 -9.05 14.30
CA ASP A 164 -9.60 -7.95 14.09
C ASP A 164 -8.21 -8.46 13.64
N PHE A 165 -7.85 -9.70 14.02
CA PHE A 165 -6.57 -10.33 13.68
C PHE A 165 -6.71 -11.61 12.85
N ARG A 166 -7.81 -11.74 12.08
CA ARG A 166 -8.11 -12.93 11.28
C ARG A 166 -6.97 -13.31 10.33
N ASP A 167 -6.35 -12.30 9.74
CA ASP A 167 -5.35 -12.42 8.67
C ASP A 167 -3.92 -12.06 9.15
N VAL A 168 -3.68 -12.02 10.47
CA VAL A 168 -2.40 -11.64 11.09
C VAL A 168 -1.93 -12.73 12.05
N ASP A 169 -0.73 -13.29 11.86
CA ASP A 169 -0.16 -14.26 12.79
C ASP A 169 0.18 -13.63 14.14
N ALA A 170 0.09 -14.41 15.22
CA ALA A 170 0.27 -13.89 16.57
C ALA A 170 1.69 -13.32 16.78
N ASP A 171 2.71 -13.96 16.22
CA ASP A 171 4.10 -13.51 16.27
C ASP A 171 4.33 -12.20 15.49
N ALA A 172 3.49 -11.91 14.49
CA ALA A 172 3.46 -10.68 13.72
C ALA A 172 2.79 -9.50 14.47
N LEU A 173 2.31 -9.67 15.69
CA LEU A 173 1.87 -8.54 16.53
C LEU A 173 3.07 -7.87 17.21
N ALA A 174 3.25 -6.56 17.08
CA ALA A 174 4.16 -5.78 17.90
C ALA A 174 3.40 -5.24 19.14
N LEU A 175 3.96 -5.48 20.33
CA LEU A 175 3.38 -5.04 21.60
C LEU A 175 4.30 -3.99 22.24
N ARG A 176 3.71 -2.89 22.72
CA ARG A 176 4.42 -1.85 23.47
C ARG A 176 3.76 -1.67 24.83
N LYS A 177 4.56 -1.54 25.88
CA LYS A 177 4.08 -1.20 27.22
C LYS A 177 3.69 0.28 27.26
N VAL A 178 2.60 0.57 27.96
CA VAL A 178 2.16 1.93 28.30
C VAL A 178 1.55 1.92 29.70
N SER A 179 1.43 3.08 30.32
CA SER A 179 0.67 3.25 31.57
C SER A 179 -0.07 4.58 31.50
N VAL A 180 -1.33 4.56 31.06
CA VAL A 180 -2.12 5.78 30.84
C VAL A 180 -3.54 5.59 31.36
N LEU A 181 -3.99 6.45 32.29
CA LEU A 181 -5.34 6.36 32.88
C LEU A 181 -6.41 6.51 31.79
N VAL A 182 -7.35 5.58 31.74
CA VAL A 182 -8.48 5.61 30.80
C VAL A 182 -9.64 6.42 31.38
N ASP A 183 -9.61 7.75 31.23
CA ASP A 183 -10.71 8.66 31.59
C ASP A 183 -11.38 9.33 30.37
N SER A 184 -12.40 10.14 30.62
CA SER A 184 -13.17 10.87 29.59
C SER A 184 -12.37 11.95 28.85
N ASP A 185 -11.19 12.34 29.35
CA ASP A 185 -10.37 13.45 28.83
C ASP A 185 -9.22 12.96 27.92
N LEU A 186 -9.04 11.65 27.77
CA LEU A 186 -8.05 11.02 26.89
C LEU A 186 -8.17 11.32 25.39
N LYS A 187 -9.22 12.05 24.96
CA LYS A 187 -9.38 12.46 23.56
C LYS A 187 -8.32 13.49 23.12
N GLU A 188 -7.71 14.22 24.06
CA GLU A 188 -6.62 15.17 23.73
C GLU A 188 -5.23 14.49 23.64
N THR A 189 -5.07 13.26 24.15
CA THR A 189 -3.77 12.61 24.31
C THR A 189 -3.39 11.67 23.15
N SER A 190 -4.25 11.48 22.13
CA SER A 190 -3.90 10.61 20.98
C SER A 190 -2.73 11.17 20.16
N GLN A 191 -2.50 12.49 20.22
CA GLN A 191 -1.30 13.15 19.69
C GLN A 191 -0.11 13.12 20.67
N ALA A 192 -0.34 12.90 21.97
CA ALA A 192 0.68 12.89 23.01
C ALA A 192 1.24 11.49 23.35
N LEU A 193 0.70 10.41 22.77
CA LEU A 193 1.36 9.09 22.78
C LEU A 193 2.52 9.06 21.77
N SER A 194 3.49 9.98 21.91
CA SER A 194 4.83 9.82 21.36
C SER A 194 5.51 8.72 22.19
N LEU A 195 5.28 7.47 21.81
CA LEU A 195 5.82 6.30 22.49
C LEU A 195 7.32 6.22 22.24
N HIS A 196 8.11 6.74 23.18
CA HIS A 196 9.57 6.60 23.24
C HIS A 196 10.01 5.24 23.84
N GLU A 197 9.15 4.22 23.89
CA GLU A 197 9.49 2.90 24.41
C GLU A 197 9.66 1.83 23.32
N ASP A 198 10.65 0.96 23.51
CA ASP A 198 10.99 -0.16 22.63
C ASP A 198 9.89 -1.23 22.57
N VAL A 199 9.83 -1.95 21.44
CA VAL A 199 8.91 -3.08 21.26
C VAL A 199 9.29 -4.21 22.23
N LEU A 200 8.30 -4.75 22.93
CA LEU A 200 8.50 -5.83 23.90
C LEU A 200 9.04 -7.09 23.19
N GLY A 201 10.14 -7.63 23.71
CA GLY A 201 10.81 -8.80 23.17
C GLY A 201 9.97 -10.06 23.42
N PRO A 202 9.83 -10.97 22.44
CA PRO A 202 8.92 -12.12 22.55
C PRO A 202 9.27 -13.10 23.67
N LEU A 203 10.53 -13.12 24.10
CA LEU A 203 11.05 -13.99 25.18
C LEU A 203 11.04 -13.34 26.56
N GLN A 204 10.70 -12.05 26.68
CA GLN A 204 10.60 -11.38 27.97
C GLN A 204 9.38 -11.92 28.73
N THR A 205 9.51 -12.12 30.04
CA THR A 205 8.38 -12.49 30.90
C THR A 205 7.59 -11.25 31.29
N LEU A 206 6.28 -11.39 31.52
CA LEU A 206 5.44 -10.27 31.92
C LEU A 206 5.81 -9.74 33.31
N SER A 207 6.39 -10.57 34.19
CA SER A 207 6.95 -10.15 35.48
C SER A 207 8.18 -9.26 35.35
N ASP A 208 9.00 -9.45 34.30
CA ASP A 208 10.13 -8.56 34.02
C ASP A 208 9.64 -7.20 33.49
N ILE A 209 8.51 -7.20 32.78
CA ILE A 209 7.95 -6.01 32.12
C ILE A 209 7.07 -5.20 33.10
N PHE A 210 6.26 -5.88 33.91
CA PHE A 210 5.38 -5.31 34.92
C PHE A 210 5.88 -5.69 36.31
N THR A 211 6.94 -5.02 36.75
CA THR A 211 7.54 -5.20 38.09
C THR A 211 6.58 -4.84 39.22
N GLU A 212 5.56 -4.02 38.92
CA GLU A 212 4.43 -3.69 39.79
C GLU A 212 3.11 -4.15 39.15
N LEU A 213 2.08 -4.39 39.99
CA LEU A 213 0.76 -4.75 39.50
C LEU A 213 0.18 -3.65 38.58
N PRO A 214 -0.30 -3.99 37.37
CA PRO A 214 -0.86 -3.00 36.45
C PRO A 214 -2.02 -2.21 37.09
N LEU A 215 -1.98 -0.89 36.98
CA LEU A 215 -2.95 0.01 37.62
C LEU A 215 -4.35 -0.19 37.05
N GLN A 216 -5.35 -0.35 37.92
CA GLN A 216 -6.73 -0.47 37.48
C GLN A 216 -7.17 0.78 36.70
N GLY A 217 -7.92 0.58 35.61
CA GLY A 217 -8.39 1.67 34.75
C GLY A 217 -7.33 2.27 33.83
N HIS A 218 -6.08 1.80 33.80
CA HIS A 218 -5.07 2.28 32.86
C HIS A 218 -5.00 1.41 31.60
N LEU A 219 -4.62 2.00 30.46
CA LEU A 219 -4.16 1.28 29.29
C LEU A 219 -2.74 0.75 29.58
N HIS A 220 -2.52 -0.54 29.31
CA HIS A 220 -1.28 -1.25 29.65
C HIS A 220 -0.45 -1.63 28.42
N ILE A 221 -1.11 -1.98 27.31
CA ILE A 221 -0.46 -2.49 26.10
C ILE A 221 -1.06 -1.86 24.84
N VAL A 222 -0.20 -1.33 23.97
CA VAL A 222 -0.57 -0.97 22.60
C VAL A 222 -0.21 -2.11 21.66
N VAL A 223 -1.16 -2.53 20.82
CA VAL A 223 -1.04 -3.64 19.87
C VAL A 223 -0.97 -3.09 18.45
N GLU A 224 0.08 -3.44 17.73
CA GLU A 224 0.31 -3.07 16.33
C GLU A 224 0.41 -4.33 15.46
N PRO A 225 -0.54 -4.61 14.56
CA PRO A 225 -0.41 -5.72 13.62
C PRO A 225 0.63 -5.40 12.54
N LEU A 226 1.70 -6.19 12.45
CA LEU A 226 2.66 -6.12 11.34
C LEU A 226 2.15 -7.01 10.21
N LEU A 227 1.38 -6.45 9.28
CA LEU A 227 0.99 -7.17 8.07
C LEU A 227 2.25 -7.53 7.24
N PRO A 228 2.40 -8.77 6.74
CA PRO A 228 3.43 -9.09 5.76
C PRO A 228 3.15 -8.30 4.48
N ASN A 229 3.92 -7.22 4.29
CA ASN A 229 3.95 -6.37 3.11
C ASN A 229 2.57 -5.86 2.62
N ARG A 230 1.92 -5.00 3.41
CA ARG A 230 1.63 -3.69 2.79
C ARG A 230 2.99 -3.03 2.63
N PRO A 231 3.34 -2.43 1.47
CA PRO A 231 4.51 -1.58 1.43
C PRO A 231 4.37 -0.63 2.62
N ARG A 232 5.40 -0.57 3.47
CA ARG A 232 5.53 0.56 4.38
C ARG A 232 5.26 1.77 3.49
N GLN A 233 4.13 2.44 3.70
CA GLN A 233 4.10 3.85 3.37
C GLN A 233 5.37 4.39 4.03
N PRO A 234 6.22 5.11 3.28
CA PRO A 234 7.41 5.71 3.85
C PRO A 234 6.99 6.40 5.16
N PRO A 235 7.86 6.40 6.20
CA PRO A 235 7.53 7.06 7.47
C PRO A 235 6.94 8.42 7.12
N LEU A 236 5.71 8.69 7.59
CA LEU A 236 4.93 9.92 7.36
C LEU A 236 5.86 11.00 6.83
N GLN A 237 5.90 11.15 5.49
CA GLN A 237 6.65 12.27 4.94
C GLN A 237 6.00 13.48 5.58
N TYR A 238 6.79 14.20 6.39
CA TYR A 238 6.36 15.46 6.96
C TYR A 238 5.66 16.28 5.87
N PRO A 239 4.60 17.04 6.21
CA PRO A 239 3.91 17.89 5.25
C PRO A 239 4.93 18.59 4.34
N MET A 240 4.84 18.34 3.03
CA MET A 240 5.82 18.91 2.10
C MET A 240 5.68 20.42 2.18
N HIS A 241 6.80 21.12 2.37
CA HIS A 241 6.85 22.58 2.52
C HIS A 241 7.80 23.16 1.46
N PRO A 242 7.49 24.31 0.84
CA PRO A 242 8.32 24.94 -0.19
C PRO A 242 9.77 25.20 0.25
N SER A 243 10.01 25.34 1.55
CA SER A 243 11.36 25.53 2.12
C SER A 243 12.15 24.24 2.33
N GLN A 244 11.63 23.08 1.92
CA GLN A 244 12.41 21.84 1.95
C GLN A 244 13.63 21.97 1.04
N PRO A 245 14.82 21.55 1.48
CA PRO A 245 16.06 21.70 0.72
C PRO A 245 16.12 20.64 -0.40
N VAL A 246 15.40 20.88 -1.50
CA VAL A 246 15.28 19.97 -2.65
C VAL A 246 16.65 19.46 -3.11
N GLU A 247 17.62 20.37 -3.22
CA GLU A 247 18.99 20.07 -3.63
C GLU A 247 19.68 19.09 -2.69
N ALA A 248 19.60 19.32 -1.38
CA ALA A 248 20.20 18.46 -0.36
C ALA A 248 19.53 17.06 -0.34
N GLU A 249 18.21 16.99 -0.48
CA GLU A 249 17.49 15.72 -0.51
C GLU A 249 17.81 14.90 -1.77
N ARG A 250 17.90 15.56 -2.93
CA ARG A 250 18.36 14.92 -4.16
C ARG A 250 19.80 14.45 -4.02
N ASP A 251 20.67 15.25 -3.42
CA ASP A 251 22.07 14.89 -3.18
C ASP A 251 22.20 13.68 -2.24
N ILE A 252 21.43 13.63 -1.14
CA ILE A 252 21.34 12.49 -0.24
C ILE A 252 20.89 11.23 -0.99
N PHE A 253 19.86 11.34 -1.84
CA PHE A 253 19.40 10.23 -2.67
C PHE A 253 20.51 9.75 -3.62
N LEU A 254 21.15 10.66 -4.35
CA LEU A 254 22.20 10.33 -5.32
C LEU A 254 23.42 9.65 -4.68
N HIS A 255 23.85 10.13 -3.51
CA HIS A 255 24.92 9.53 -2.72
C HIS A 255 24.58 8.11 -2.27
N LYS A 256 23.36 7.88 -1.77
CA LYS A 256 22.90 6.54 -1.36
C LYS A 256 22.74 5.59 -2.54
N LYS A 257 22.22 6.09 -3.66
CA LYS A 257 21.99 5.33 -4.89
C LYS A 257 23.31 4.86 -5.50
N GLY A 258 24.33 5.73 -5.49
CA GLY A 258 25.60 5.50 -6.16
C GLY A 258 25.46 5.45 -7.68
N SER A 259 26.55 5.66 -8.42
CA SER A 259 26.55 5.47 -9.88
C SER A 259 26.73 3.99 -10.21
N LYS A 260 25.92 3.48 -11.14
CA LYS A 260 25.87 2.06 -11.51
C LYS A 260 25.53 1.89 -12.98
N ALA A 261 26.09 0.85 -13.60
CA ALA A 261 25.88 0.57 -15.02
C ALA A 261 24.38 0.33 -15.32
N PRO A 262 23.73 1.17 -16.14
CA PRO A 262 22.31 1.04 -16.45
C PRO A 262 21.94 -0.32 -17.07
N SER A 263 22.81 -0.88 -17.90
CA SER A 263 22.59 -2.19 -18.55
C SER A 263 22.64 -3.38 -17.58
N GLU A 264 23.45 -3.29 -16.52
CA GLU A 264 23.51 -4.34 -15.49
C GLU A 264 22.35 -4.19 -14.49
N PHE A 265 22.11 -2.97 -14.01
CA PHE A 265 21.10 -2.69 -12.99
C PHE A 265 19.68 -2.59 -13.55
N GLY A 266 19.53 -2.42 -14.87
CA GLY A 266 18.27 -2.55 -15.59
C GLY A 266 17.78 -4.00 -15.72
N ARG A 267 18.60 -4.99 -15.33
CA ARG A 267 18.18 -6.40 -15.26
C ARG A 267 17.17 -6.60 -14.14
N HIS A 268 16.12 -7.38 -14.41
CA HIS A 268 14.94 -7.47 -13.54
C HIS A 268 15.24 -7.75 -12.06
N LEU A 269 16.16 -8.67 -11.73
CA LEU A 269 16.52 -8.97 -10.34
C LEU A 269 17.26 -7.83 -9.65
N ALA A 270 18.21 -7.20 -10.35
CA ALA A 270 18.99 -6.08 -9.83
C ALA A 270 18.08 -4.86 -9.60
N PHE A 271 17.28 -4.49 -10.61
CA PHE A 271 16.32 -3.41 -10.51
C PHE A 271 15.31 -3.64 -9.37
N SER A 272 14.69 -4.83 -9.33
CA SER A 272 13.72 -5.19 -8.29
C SER A 272 14.29 -5.11 -6.87
N LYS A 273 15.56 -5.52 -6.68
CA LYS A 273 16.23 -5.43 -5.38
C LYS A 273 16.35 -3.99 -4.89
N GLU A 274 16.63 -3.04 -5.78
CA GLU A 274 16.71 -1.62 -5.43
C GLU A 274 15.34 -0.97 -5.26
N GLN A 275 14.37 -1.33 -6.09
CA GLN A 275 13.00 -0.79 -5.97
C GLN A 275 12.30 -1.20 -4.66
N LYS A 276 12.70 -2.33 -4.05
CA LYS A 276 12.24 -2.74 -2.71
C LYS A 276 12.78 -1.87 -1.58
N ARG A 277 13.82 -1.08 -1.85
CA ARG A 277 14.44 -0.18 -0.89
C ARG A 277 13.90 1.23 -1.08
N SER A 278 13.07 1.68 -0.14
CA SER A 278 12.42 3.01 -0.22
C SER A 278 13.42 4.17 -0.25
N ASP A 279 14.66 3.99 0.19
CA ASP A 279 15.73 5.00 0.10
C ASP A 279 16.41 5.04 -1.29
N LEU A 280 16.28 3.98 -2.09
CA LEU A 280 16.92 3.85 -3.41
C LEU A 280 15.93 3.78 -4.58
N ALA A 281 14.64 3.65 -4.32
CA ALA A 281 13.64 3.48 -5.36
C ALA A 281 13.56 4.71 -6.28
N ILE A 282 13.49 4.46 -7.57
CA ILE A 282 13.03 5.39 -8.61
C ILE A 282 11.51 5.27 -8.64
N HIS A 283 10.78 6.40 -8.65
CA HIS A 283 9.33 6.34 -8.72
C HIS A 283 8.87 6.10 -10.15
N CYS A 284 8.63 4.83 -10.47
CA CYS A 284 8.24 4.41 -11.81
C CYS A 284 7.03 3.47 -11.86
N ASN A 285 6.27 3.39 -10.76
CA ASN A 285 5.12 2.50 -10.56
C ASN A 285 5.46 1.00 -10.72
N ARG A 286 6.74 0.65 -10.69
CA ARG A 286 7.24 -0.72 -10.79
C ARG A 286 8.24 -1.01 -9.64
N PRO A 287 7.82 -1.72 -8.58
CA PRO A 287 6.48 -2.25 -8.30
C PRO A 287 5.47 -1.13 -7.96
N PRO A 288 4.17 -1.43 -7.77
CA PRO A 288 3.16 -0.41 -7.45
C PRO A 288 3.51 0.47 -6.23
N SER A 289 4.28 -0.05 -5.28
CA SER A 289 4.77 0.71 -4.12
C SER A 289 5.80 1.80 -4.46
N ALA A 290 6.36 1.79 -5.66
CA ALA A 290 7.24 2.82 -6.20
C ALA A 290 6.47 3.84 -7.05
N ALA A 291 5.20 4.10 -6.72
CA ALA A 291 4.46 5.22 -7.27
C ALA A 291 4.94 6.53 -6.62
N GLU A 292 4.90 7.62 -7.38
CA GLU A 292 4.97 8.98 -6.83
C GLU A 292 3.55 9.55 -6.75
N VAL A 293 3.30 10.41 -5.78
CA VAL A 293 1.99 11.06 -5.61
C VAL A 293 1.80 12.14 -6.66
N VAL A 294 2.85 12.93 -6.94
CA VAL A 294 2.88 13.91 -8.03
C VAL A 294 3.47 13.27 -9.30
N PRO A 295 2.64 12.91 -10.31
CA PRO A 295 3.11 12.28 -11.53
C PRO A 295 3.90 13.24 -12.42
N ALA A 296 4.68 12.72 -13.37
CA ALA A 296 5.44 13.52 -14.33
C ALA A 296 4.56 14.54 -15.07
N THR A 297 3.33 14.15 -15.44
CA THR A 297 2.32 15.05 -16.07
C THR A 297 1.90 16.26 -15.23
N LEU A 298 2.16 16.26 -13.91
CA LEU A 298 1.97 17.41 -13.03
C LEU A 298 3.30 18.08 -12.64
N LEU A 299 4.46 17.44 -12.87
CA LEU A 299 5.77 18.06 -12.66
C LEU A 299 6.21 18.96 -13.82
N HIS A 300 5.78 18.64 -15.05
CA HIS A 300 6.05 19.50 -16.20
C HIS A 300 4.91 19.45 -17.25
N PRO A 301 4.47 20.61 -17.79
CA PRO A 301 3.31 20.68 -18.69
C PRO A 301 3.50 19.91 -20.00
N VAL A 302 4.74 19.78 -20.49
CA VAL A 302 5.04 19.13 -21.77
C VAL A 302 4.51 17.70 -21.86
N PHE A 303 4.50 16.97 -20.74
CA PHE A 303 4.06 15.58 -20.73
C PHE A 303 2.54 15.48 -20.86
N GLY A 304 1.80 16.34 -20.16
CA GLY A 304 0.35 16.43 -20.33
C GLY A 304 -0.01 16.87 -21.75
N GLN A 305 0.70 17.88 -22.28
CA GLN A 305 0.48 18.37 -23.64
C GLN A 305 0.75 17.30 -24.70
N PHE A 306 1.80 16.49 -24.51
CA PHE A 306 2.09 15.35 -25.38
C PHE A 306 0.92 14.36 -25.43
N LEU A 307 0.28 14.05 -24.29
CA LEU A 307 -0.87 13.14 -24.24
C LEU A 307 -2.05 13.71 -25.04
N ASP A 308 -2.38 14.99 -24.84
CA ASP A 308 -3.48 15.64 -25.54
C ASP A 308 -3.19 15.73 -27.05
N ASP A 309 -1.95 16.06 -27.43
CA ASP A 309 -1.51 16.11 -28.81
C ASP A 309 -1.56 14.71 -29.45
N CYS A 310 -1.24 13.63 -28.73
CA CYS A 310 -1.36 12.25 -29.27
C CYS A 310 -2.79 11.90 -29.72
N GLU A 311 -3.81 12.52 -29.13
CA GLU A 311 -5.20 12.35 -29.52
C GLU A 311 -5.63 13.34 -30.61
N THR A 312 -5.07 14.56 -30.59
CA THR A 312 -5.60 15.70 -31.37
C THR A 312 -4.71 16.19 -32.51
N HIS A 313 -3.43 15.82 -32.56
CA HIS A 313 -2.46 16.29 -33.56
C HIS A 313 -2.95 16.07 -34.99
N GLU A 314 -2.83 17.11 -35.80
CA GLU A 314 -3.13 17.07 -37.24
C GLU A 314 -1.95 16.45 -37.99
N ILE A 315 -2.18 15.26 -38.55
CA ILE A 315 -1.14 14.49 -39.23
C ILE A 315 -0.65 15.21 -40.48
N THR A 316 0.67 15.43 -40.55
CA THR A 316 1.34 15.99 -41.72
C THR A 316 1.78 14.91 -42.70
N LYS A 317 2.25 15.33 -43.89
CA LYS A 317 2.85 14.42 -44.88
C LYS A 317 4.13 13.80 -44.34
N GLU A 318 4.92 14.57 -43.63
CA GLU A 318 6.17 14.16 -43.01
C GLU A 318 5.91 13.10 -41.92
N ASP A 319 4.90 13.31 -41.08
CA ASP A 319 4.48 12.34 -40.06
C ASP A 319 4.05 11.01 -40.72
N SER A 320 3.31 11.10 -41.82
CA SER A 320 2.86 9.93 -42.57
C SER A 320 4.03 9.15 -43.21
N SER A 321 5.02 9.85 -43.77
CA SER A 321 6.21 9.20 -44.35
C SER A 321 7.06 8.56 -43.26
N LEU A 322 7.30 9.28 -42.16
CA LEU A 322 8.04 8.79 -41.01
C LEU A 322 7.36 7.54 -40.43
N THR A 323 6.05 7.56 -40.25
CA THR A 323 5.27 6.42 -39.74
C THR A 323 5.45 5.17 -40.59
N ARG A 324 5.36 5.32 -41.92
CA ARG A 324 5.52 4.21 -42.87
C ARG A 324 6.93 3.63 -42.83
N GLU A 325 7.95 4.49 -42.88
CA GLU A 325 9.35 4.06 -42.85
C GLU A 325 9.73 3.44 -41.50
N LEU A 326 9.23 4.01 -40.40
CA LEU A 326 9.50 3.52 -39.05
C LEU A 326 8.82 2.18 -38.81
N SER A 327 7.58 1.99 -39.29
CA SER A 327 6.90 0.68 -39.25
C SER A 327 7.70 -0.41 -39.98
N ALA A 328 8.22 -0.09 -41.17
CA ALA A 328 9.07 -1.02 -41.91
C ALA A 328 10.39 -1.32 -41.17
N ALA A 329 11.08 -0.30 -40.66
CA ALA A 329 12.35 -0.47 -39.94
C ALA A 329 12.17 -1.26 -38.63
N MET A 330 11.13 -0.94 -37.85
CA MET A 330 10.87 -1.60 -36.56
C MET A 330 10.42 -3.06 -36.70
N SER A 331 9.74 -3.39 -37.80
CA SER A 331 9.25 -4.75 -38.09
C SER A 331 10.27 -5.62 -38.84
N THR A 332 11.42 -5.06 -39.19
CA THR A 332 12.52 -5.82 -39.81
C THR A 332 13.31 -6.58 -38.74
N PHE A 333 13.76 -7.79 -39.08
CA PHE A 333 14.66 -8.56 -38.23
C PHE A 333 16.12 -8.16 -38.47
N TYR A 334 16.87 -7.97 -37.40
CA TYR A 334 18.29 -7.60 -37.44
C TYR A 334 19.14 -8.65 -36.73
N SER A 335 20.40 -8.79 -37.18
CA SER A 335 21.38 -9.70 -36.57
C SER A 335 21.74 -9.31 -35.14
N ASP A 336 21.69 -8.02 -34.82
CA ASP A 336 22.15 -7.45 -33.57
C ASP A 336 21.47 -6.11 -33.25
N GLU A 337 21.57 -5.70 -31.99
CA GLU A 337 20.96 -4.49 -31.44
C GLU A 337 21.52 -3.21 -32.07
N ALA A 338 22.82 -3.18 -32.37
CA ALA A 338 23.48 -2.01 -32.94
C ALA A 338 22.97 -1.71 -34.36
N SER A 339 22.81 -2.74 -35.18
CA SER A 339 22.26 -2.64 -36.54
C SER A 339 20.80 -2.17 -36.53
N ARG A 340 19.97 -2.71 -35.62
CA ARG A 340 18.59 -2.22 -35.43
C ARG A 340 18.60 -0.75 -35.00
N ALA A 341 19.35 -0.40 -33.96
CA ALA A 341 19.39 0.94 -33.40
C ALA A 341 19.81 1.97 -34.46
N GLN A 342 20.79 1.64 -35.30
CA GLN A 342 21.21 2.49 -36.41
C GLN A 342 20.10 2.68 -37.45
N ALA A 343 19.47 1.60 -37.92
CA ALA A 343 18.41 1.68 -38.91
C ALA A 343 17.21 2.51 -38.42
N VAL A 344 16.84 2.37 -37.15
CA VAL A 344 15.75 3.14 -36.54
C VAL A 344 16.14 4.62 -36.38
N ARG A 345 17.37 4.91 -35.91
CA ARG A 345 17.91 6.29 -35.82
C ARG A 345 17.88 7.00 -37.17
N ASP A 346 18.30 6.32 -38.24
CA ASP A 346 18.33 6.90 -39.59
C ASP A 346 16.92 7.32 -40.06
N VAL A 347 15.90 6.51 -39.72
CA VAL A 347 14.50 6.84 -40.03
C VAL A 347 14.00 8.03 -39.22
N PHE A 348 14.27 8.09 -37.91
CA PHE A 348 13.94 9.26 -37.09
C PHE A 348 14.63 10.53 -37.61
N ALA A 349 15.90 10.44 -38.01
CA ALA A 349 16.66 11.56 -38.54
C ALA A 349 16.05 12.11 -39.84
N LYS A 350 15.54 11.25 -40.73
CA LYS A 350 14.77 11.66 -41.93
C LYS A 350 13.47 12.37 -41.56
N GLY A 351 12.81 11.95 -40.49
CA GLY A 351 11.62 12.62 -39.92
C GLY A 351 11.89 13.95 -39.22
N GLY A 352 13.17 14.33 -39.09
CA GLY A 352 13.60 15.56 -38.42
C GLY A 352 13.76 15.43 -36.90
N ILE A 353 13.81 14.21 -36.36
CA ILE A 353 14.18 13.94 -34.96
C ILE A 353 15.59 13.34 -34.98
N ARG A 354 16.60 14.16 -34.71
CA ARG A 354 18.01 13.74 -34.77
C ARG A 354 18.54 13.51 -33.37
N PHE A 355 18.99 12.30 -33.10
CA PHE A 355 19.63 11.91 -31.85
C PHE A 355 20.79 10.95 -32.13
N SER A 356 21.78 10.96 -31.25
CA SER A 356 23.03 10.20 -31.45
C SER A 356 23.34 9.33 -30.25
N SER A 357 24.11 8.26 -30.47
CA SER A 357 24.70 7.50 -29.37
C SER A 357 25.80 8.34 -28.72
N THR A 358 25.62 8.74 -27.47
CA THR A 358 26.62 9.51 -26.72
C THR A 358 26.95 8.85 -25.37
N GLU A 359 28.15 9.13 -24.88
CA GLU A 359 28.60 8.81 -23.53
C GLU A 359 28.03 9.84 -22.54
N ILE A 360 27.48 9.37 -21.42
CA ILE A 360 26.98 10.24 -20.35
C ILE A 360 28.17 10.88 -19.63
N GLU A 361 28.24 12.21 -19.65
CA GLU A 361 29.37 12.98 -19.12
C GLU A 361 29.71 12.62 -17.66
N GLY A 362 30.95 12.18 -17.44
CA GLY A 362 31.45 11.77 -16.12
C GLY A 362 31.18 10.30 -15.77
N THR A 363 30.78 9.48 -16.76
CA THR A 363 30.59 8.03 -16.63
C THR A 363 31.07 7.33 -17.90
N GLU A 364 31.26 6.01 -17.86
CA GLU A 364 31.56 5.19 -19.06
C GLU A 364 30.29 4.72 -19.79
N TYR A 365 29.11 5.22 -19.41
CA TYR A 365 27.83 4.69 -19.87
C TYR A 365 27.41 5.34 -21.18
N ILE A 366 27.31 4.52 -22.22
CA ILE A 366 26.86 4.95 -23.54
C ILE A 366 25.36 4.68 -23.67
N THR A 367 24.64 5.65 -24.21
CA THR A 367 23.22 5.50 -24.47
C THR A 367 22.99 5.20 -25.94
N ASP A 368 21.91 4.49 -26.20
CA ASP A 368 21.47 4.10 -27.54
C ASP A 368 21.06 5.29 -28.43
N GLY A 369 20.74 6.43 -27.82
CA GLY A 369 20.37 7.64 -28.51
C GLY A 369 19.94 8.74 -27.57
N ASP A 370 20.33 9.99 -27.85
CA ASP A 370 19.85 11.14 -27.09
C ASP A 370 19.91 12.49 -27.80
N ILE A 371 19.21 13.44 -27.20
CA ILE A 371 19.28 14.86 -27.51
C ILE A 371 19.59 15.61 -26.22
N SER A 372 20.61 16.46 -26.29
CA SER A 372 21.04 17.32 -25.19
C SER A 372 21.39 18.72 -25.69
N LEU A 373 21.29 19.69 -24.78
CA LEU A 373 21.69 21.09 -24.98
C LEU A 373 22.46 21.55 -23.74
N ASP A 374 23.70 22.02 -23.92
CA ASP A 374 24.60 22.43 -22.82
C ASP A 374 24.76 21.38 -21.71
N GLY A 375 24.72 20.10 -22.11
CA GLY A 375 24.78 18.94 -21.21
C GLY A 375 23.44 18.57 -20.55
N TYR A 376 22.41 19.41 -20.67
CA TYR A 376 21.06 19.05 -20.25
C TYR A 376 20.41 18.09 -21.25
N ARG A 377 20.13 16.88 -20.79
CA ARG A 377 19.60 15.80 -21.63
C ARG A 377 18.09 15.67 -21.45
N PHE A 378 17.37 15.79 -22.55
CA PHE A 378 15.91 15.92 -22.56
C PHE A 378 15.19 14.95 -23.48
N PHE A 379 15.95 14.10 -24.16
CA PHE A 379 15.47 12.95 -24.90
C PHE A 379 16.43 11.78 -24.73
N ILE A 380 15.92 10.59 -24.47
CA ILE A 380 16.67 9.33 -24.41
C ILE A 380 15.94 8.28 -25.23
N ALA A 381 16.64 7.60 -26.11
CA ALA A 381 16.18 6.38 -26.77
C ALA A 381 16.89 5.18 -26.16
N GLU A 382 16.13 4.10 -25.94
CA GLU A 382 16.64 2.80 -25.50
C GLU A 382 16.13 1.74 -26.49
N PHE A 383 17.06 1.03 -27.12
CA PHE A 383 16.78 -0.02 -28.09
C PHE A 383 16.99 -1.39 -27.47
N LYS A 384 16.18 -2.36 -27.92
CA LYS A 384 16.48 -3.79 -27.78
C LYS A 384 16.21 -4.49 -29.08
N ASN A 385 17.07 -5.46 -29.43
CA ASN A 385 16.94 -6.15 -30.71
C ASN A 385 15.56 -6.81 -30.85
N GLU A 386 15.16 -7.60 -29.85
CA GLU A 386 13.84 -8.23 -29.78
C GLU A 386 13.38 -8.32 -28.32
N VAL A 387 12.10 -8.62 -28.13
CA VAL A 387 11.50 -8.78 -26.80
C VAL A 387 12.18 -9.93 -26.05
N GLY A 388 12.81 -9.63 -24.92
CA GLY A 388 13.41 -10.65 -24.05
C GLY A 388 14.77 -11.19 -24.50
N CYS A 389 15.38 -10.63 -25.56
CA CYS A 389 16.72 -11.06 -26.01
C CYS A 389 17.85 -10.66 -25.05
N THR A 390 17.63 -9.64 -24.22
CA THR A 390 18.58 -9.19 -23.20
C THR A 390 18.06 -9.50 -21.80
N GLY A 391 18.97 -9.57 -20.83
CA GLY A 391 18.59 -9.66 -19.42
C GLY A 391 18.03 -8.34 -18.85
N ALA A 392 18.34 -7.21 -19.48
CA ALA A 392 17.93 -5.86 -19.08
C ALA A 392 16.60 -5.49 -19.74
N GLU A 393 15.70 -4.92 -18.96
CA GLU A 393 14.39 -4.48 -19.42
C GLU A 393 14.49 -3.01 -19.90
N PRO A 394 13.99 -2.66 -21.10
CA PRO A 394 14.19 -1.33 -21.69
C PRO A 394 13.76 -0.17 -20.78
N TYR A 395 12.59 -0.24 -20.13
CA TYR A 395 12.09 0.83 -19.28
C TYR A 395 12.96 1.03 -18.03
N ALA A 396 13.36 -0.05 -17.37
CA ALA A 396 14.27 0.00 -16.22
C ALA A 396 15.65 0.55 -16.62
N GLN A 397 16.23 0.08 -17.73
CA GLN A 397 17.52 0.54 -18.22
C GLN A 397 17.47 2.02 -18.62
N ALA A 398 16.44 2.45 -19.36
CA ALA A 398 16.28 3.86 -19.75
C ALA A 398 16.06 4.78 -18.55
N SER A 399 15.32 4.32 -17.52
CA SER A 399 15.14 5.06 -16.26
C SER A 399 16.48 5.29 -15.54
N LEU A 400 17.38 4.31 -15.58
CA LEU A 400 18.73 4.42 -15.03
C LEU A 400 19.63 5.31 -15.90
N HIS A 401 19.52 5.25 -17.23
CA HIS A 401 20.20 6.20 -18.11
C HIS A 401 19.77 7.64 -17.82
N TYR A 402 18.47 7.90 -17.60
CA TYR A 402 17.98 9.21 -17.17
C TYR A 402 18.58 9.65 -15.83
N LEU A 403 18.61 8.76 -14.83
CA LEU A 403 19.22 9.03 -13.53
C LEU A 403 20.69 9.43 -13.67
N GLU A 404 21.49 8.65 -14.42
CA GLU A 404 22.92 8.95 -14.61
C GLU A 404 23.11 10.23 -15.44
N ALA A 405 22.33 10.42 -16.51
CA ALA A 405 22.40 11.61 -17.36
C ALA A 405 22.09 12.91 -16.62
N THR A 406 21.30 12.84 -15.54
CA THR A 406 20.90 14.01 -14.75
C THR A 406 21.65 14.11 -13.41
N ARG A 407 22.52 13.16 -13.08
CA ARG A 407 23.19 13.06 -11.77
C ARG A 407 23.94 14.32 -11.37
N ARG A 408 24.71 14.91 -12.29
CA ARG A 408 25.54 16.11 -12.03
C ARG A 408 24.73 17.39 -11.81
N TYR A 409 23.47 17.34 -12.22
CA TYR A 409 22.58 18.48 -12.34
C TYR A 409 21.48 18.48 -11.27
N ALA A 410 20.98 17.30 -10.91
CA ALA A 410 19.85 17.16 -10.00
C ALA A 410 20.15 17.74 -8.60
N ALA A 411 21.37 17.59 -8.10
CA ALA A 411 21.79 18.12 -6.79
C ALA A 411 22.01 19.65 -6.77
N THR A 412 22.16 20.30 -7.92
CA THR A 412 22.48 21.74 -8.03
C THR A 412 21.36 22.56 -8.66
N MET A 413 20.35 21.91 -9.23
CA MET A 413 19.20 22.57 -9.84
C MET A 413 17.91 22.21 -9.12
N GLY A 414 17.78 22.62 -7.86
CA GLY A 414 16.56 22.43 -7.07
C GLY A 414 15.32 23.08 -7.67
N HIS A 415 15.52 24.09 -8.52
CA HIS A 415 14.46 24.83 -9.21
C HIS A 415 14.06 24.23 -10.55
N SER A 416 14.69 23.15 -11.02
CA SER A 416 14.31 22.47 -12.26
C SER A 416 13.84 21.04 -11.99
N ALA A 417 12.77 20.65 -12.68
CA ALA A 417 12.26 19.29 -12.71
C ALA A 417 13.02 18.40 -13.71
N LEU A 418 13.99 18.94 -14.45
CA LEU A 418 14.80 18.24 -15.45
C LEU A 418 13.98 17.30 -16.36
N PRO A 419 12.91 17.81 -17.01
CA PRO A 419 12.03 16.98 -17.83
C PRO A 419 12.80 16.35 -19.01
N CYS A 420 12.53 15.07 -19.26
CA CYS A 420 13.11 14.30 -20.35
C CYS A 420 12.08 13.33 -20.94
N PHE A 421 12.00 13.23 -22.26
CA PHE A 421 11.28 12.13 -22.92
C PHE A 421 12.16 10.88 -23.03
N ILE A 422 11.54 9.72 -22.86
CA ILE A 422 12.16 8.42 -23.06
C ILE A 422 11.38 7.68 -24.16
N VAL A 423 12.08 7.26 -25.20
CA VAL A 423 11.56 6.40 -26.27
C VAL A 423 12.13 5.01 -26.12
N LEU A 424 11.25 4.02 -26.00
CA LEU A 424 11.63 2.61 -25.90
C LEU A 424 11.28 1.92 -27.20
N ALA A 425 12.26 1.26 -27.81
CA ALA A 425 12.07 0.53 -29.06
C ALA A 425 12.65 -0.89 -28.93
N PHE A 426 11.78 -1.89 -28.82
CA PHE A 426 12.19 -3.27 -28.53
C PHE A 426 11.43 -4.25 -29.41
N GLY A 427 12.12 -4.95 -30.31
CA GLY A 427 11.45 -5.71 -31.36
C GLY A 427 10.51 -4.80 -32.18
N PRO A 428 9.32 -5.27 -32.58
CA PRO A 428 8.39 -4.46 -33.36
C PRO A 428 7.50 -3.56 -32.48
N TYR A 429 7.96 -3.12 -31.31
CA TYR A 429 7.18 -2.34 -30.36
C TYR A 429 7.86 -1.00 -30.04
N LEU A 430 7.05 0.06 -29.98
CA LEU A 430 7.47 1.42 -29.65
C LEU A 430 6.66 1.93 -28.44
N ALA A 431 7.31 2.49 -27.43
CA ALA A 431 6.63 3.09 -26.28
C ALA A 431 7.28 4.41 -25.87
N PHE A 432 6.51 5.25 -25.20
CA PHE A 432 6.91 6.59 -24.79
C PHE A 432 6.72 6.76 -23.28
N ALA A 433 7.72 7.33 -22.62
CA ALA A 433 7.68 7.69 -21.22
C ALA A 433 8.21 9.11 -21.00
N GLY A 434 7.81 9.72 -19.90
CA GLY A 434 8.32 11.00 -19.42
C GLY A 434 9.05 10.80 -18.11
N ALA A 435 10.21 11.42 -17.97
CA ALA A 435 11.02 11.39 -16.77
C ALA A 435 11.23 12.82 -16.25
N SER A 436 11.16 12.99 -14.94
CA SER A 436 11.31 14.28 -14.27
C SER A 436 11.78 14.06 -12.83
N TRP A 437 12.48 15.03 -12.24
CA TRP A 437 12.89 15.02 -10.86
C TRP A 437 11.90 15.77 -9.97
N ASN A 438 11.36 15.07 -8.98
CA ASN A 438 10.91 15.68 -7.72
C ASN A 438 12.07 15.60 -6.71
N LEU A 439 11.86 15.15 -5.47
CA LEU A 439 12.94 14.74 -4.55
C LEU A 439 13.73 13.54 -5.08
N ARG A 440 13.11 12.75 -5.97
CA ARG A 440 13.65 11.57 -6.62
C ARG A 440 13.24 11.56 -8.09
N PRO A 441 13.89 10.73 -8.93
CA PRO A 441 13.45 10.54 -10.31
C PRO A 441 12.04 9.92 -10.32
N VAL A 442 11.15 10.55 -11.08
CA VAL A 442 9.80 10.11 -11.40
C VAL A 442 9.77 9.78 -12.88
N VAL A 443 9.46 8.53 -13.22
CA VAL A 443 9.35 8.06 -14.60
C VAL A 443 7.95 7.52 -14.81
N GLN A 444 7.26 8.01 -15.83
CA GLN A 444 5.87 7.67 -16.10
C GLN A 444 5.74 7.22 -17.55
N VAL A 445 5.15 6.05 -17.79
CA VAL A 445 4.71 5.66 -19.14
C VAL A 445 3.59 6.59 -19.57
N LEU A 446 3.74 7.21 -20.75
CA LEU A 446 2.82 8.22 -21.27
C LEU A 446 1.81 7.62 -22.24
N SER A 447 2.22 6.66 -23.08
CA SER A 447 1.32 6.01 -24.02
C SER A 447 1.33 4.50 -23.88
N THR A 448 0.28 3.86 -24.41
CA THR A 448 0.30 2.43 -24.64
C THR A 448 1.41 2.06 -25.63
N THR A 449 1.95 0.85 -25.49
CA THR A 449 2.95 0.32 -26.42
C THR A 449 2.32 0.15 -27.80
N LEU A 450 2.90 0.80 -28.80
CA LEU A 450 2.45 0.76 -30.18
C LEU A 450 3.11 -0.40 -30.92
N PRO A 451 2.34 -1.40 -31.40
CA PRO A 451 2.88 -2.43 -32.29
C PRO A 451 3.15 -1.79 -33.66
N MET A 452 4.36 -1.94 -34.18
CA MET A 452 4.79 -1.37 -35.46
C MET A 452 4.58 -2.32 -36.65
N HIS A 453 4.15 -3.56 -36.38
CA HIS A 453 3.88 -4.63 -37.34
C HIS A 453 2.38 -4.79 -37.64
N TYR A 454 1.61 -3.69 -37.59
CA TYR A 454 0.19 -3.70 -37.90
C TYR A 454 -0.06 -3.99 -39.39
N HIS A 455 -1.24 -4.54 -39.70
CA HIS A 455 -1.66 -4.77 -41.08
C HIS A 455 -1.86 -3.42 -41.81
N SER A 456 -1.58 -3.36 -43.11
CA SER A 456 -1.66 -2.11 -43.89
C SER A 456 -3.06 -1.47 -43.91
N SER A 457 -4.11 -2.27 -43.69
CA SER A 457 -5.51 -1.83 -43.56
C SER A 457 -5.87 -1.31 -42.16
N ASP A 458 -5.01 -1.45 -41.15
CA ASP A 458 -5.23 -0.88 -39.83
C ASP A 458 -4.91 0.61 -39.85
N THR A 459 -5.83 1.38 -40.42
CA THR A 459 -5.71 2.84 -40.51
C THR A 459 -5.73 3.48 -39.13
N LYS A 460 -6.39 2.87 -38.14
CA LYS A 460 -6.45 3.39 -36.77
C LYS A 460 -5.07 3.38 -36.13
N MET A 461 -4.38 2.25 -36.14
CA MET A 461 -3.02 2.16 -35.57
C MET A 461 -2.03 3.06 -36.33
N ARG A 462 -2.14 3.13 -37.66
CA ARG A 462 -1.34 4.05 -38.49
C ARG A 462 -1.52 5.51 -38.06
N THR A 463 -2.77 5.95 -37.90
CA THR A 463 -3.11 7.30 -37.43
C THR A 463 -2.59 7.52 -36.01
N THR A 464 -2.75 6.56 -35.10
CA THR A 464 -2.23 6.64 -33.74
C THR A 464 -0.72 6.83 -33.73
N VAL A 465 0.05 6.02 -34.47
CA VAL A 465 1.51 6.15 -34.55
C VAL A 465 1.92 7.50 -35.13
N ALA A 466 1.28 7.95 -36.21
CA ALA A 466 1.59 9.25 -36.83
C ALA A 466 1.37 10.42 -35.86
N ARG A 467 0.28 10.40 -35.08
CA ARG A 467 0.04 11.39 -34.04
C ARG A 467 1.12 11.35 -32.97
N HIS A 468 1.47 10.18 -32.45
CA HIS A 468 2.51 10.06 -31.41
C HIS A 468 3.86 10.60 -31.87
N LEU A 469 4.25 10.34 -33.12
CA LEU A 469 5.52 10.83 -33.68
C LEU A 469 5.51 12.35 -33.91
N GLY A 470 4.41 12.90 -34.43
CA GLY A 470 4.23 14.34 -34.57
C GLY A 470 4.23 15.07 -33.22
N SER A 471 3.50 14.53 -32.25
CA SER A 471 3.46 15.03 -30.87
C SER A 471 4.83 14.96 -30.19
N LEU A 472 5.59 13.87 -30.38
CA LEU A 472 6.94 13.75 -29.85
C LEU A 472 7.85 14.83 -30.43
N LYS A 473 7.79 15.07 -31.76
CA LYS A 473 8.60 16.10 -32.42
C LYS A 473 8.33 17.49 -31.84
N LYS A 474 7.04 17.83 -31.65
CA LYS A 474 6.62 19.08 -31.00
C LYS A 474 7.14 19.18 -29.56
N ALA A 475 6.99 18.11 -28.78
CA ALA A 475 7.42 18.06 -27.39
C ALA A 475 8.95 18.18 -27.21
N ILE A 476 9.74 17.57 -28.11
CA ILE A 476 11.20 17.74 -28.17
C ILE A 476 11.54 19.22 -28.42
N GLY A 477 10.90 19.89 -29.37
CA GLY A 477 11.11 21.31 -29.62
C GLY A 477 10.79 22.19 -28.41
N THR A 478 9.69 21.91 -27.71
CA THR A 478 9.32 22.59 -26.46
C THR A 478 10.38 22.40 -25.37
N LEU A 479 10.93 21.19 -25.20
CA LEU A 479 11.99 20.95 -24.23
C LEU A 479 13.32 21.61 -24.62
N GLU A 480 13.66 21.61 -25.91
CA GLU A 480 14.85 22.31 -26.40
C GLU A 480 14.78 23.81 -26.08
N GLU A 481 13.63 24.45 -26.30
CA GLU A 481 13.38 25.84 -25.92
C GLU A 481 13.46 26.06 -24.40
N HIS A 482 12.88 25.14 -23.61
CA HIS A 482 12.95 25.18 -22.14
C HIS A 482 14.40 25.17 -21.64
N TYR A 483 15.23 24.25 -22.14
CA TYR A 483 16.63 24.17 -21.71
C TYR A 483 17.47 25.30 -22.24
N ARG A 484 17.16 25.85 -23.42
CA ARG A 484 17.82 27.05 -23.95
C ARG A 484 17.58 28.26 -23.04
N ASP A 485 16.33 28.47 -22.60
CA ASP A 485 16.00 29.51 -21.63
C ASP A 485 16.71 29.29 -20.28
N LEU A 486 16.77 28.03 -19.81
CA LEU A 486 17.49 27.67 -18.59
C LEU A 486 18.99 28.00 -18.69
N SER A 487 19.65 27.66 -19.80
CA SER A 487 21.07 27.95 -20.05
C SER A 487 21.40 29.45 -20.09
N HIS A 488 20.47 30.28 -20.59
CA HIS A 488 20.69 31.72 -20.73
C HIS A 488 20.43 32.52 -19.44
N ARG A 489 19.73 31.96 -18.45
CA ARG A 489 19.41 32.65 -17.20
C ARG A 489 20.62 32.67 -16.25
N ALA A 490 21.27 33.82 -16.14
CA ALA A 490 22.51 34.00 -15.37
C ALA A 490 22.38 33.91 -13.83
N ARG A 491 21.18 33.72 -13.23
CA ARG A 491 20.99 33.57 -11.77
C ARG A 491 19.76 32.71 -11.41
N PRO A 492 19.90 31.66 -10.57
CA PRO A 492 18.80 30.83 -10.07
C PRO A 492 17.84 31.54 -9.09
N ASP A 493 18.28 32.63 -8.44
CA ASP A 493 17.60 33.29 -7.30
C ASP A 493 16.20 33.88 -7.58
N SER A 494 15.70 33.78 -8.81
CA SER A 494 14.45 34.42 -9.25
C SER A 494 13.35 33.46 -9.71
N MET A 495 13.50 32.14 -9.53
CA MET A 495 12.41 31.20 -9.80
C MET A 495 11.59 30.93 -8.52
N PRO A 496 10.37 31.48 -8.39
CA PRO A 496 9.54 31.35 -7.18
C PRO A 496 8.91 29.95 -7.01
N TYR A 497 9.33 28.97 -7.82
CA TYR A 497 8.68 27.66 -7.93
C TYR A 497 9.46 26.61 -7.15
N SER A 498 8.79 26.02 -6.16
CA SER A 498 9.25 24.79 -5.53
C SER A 498 8.83 23.62 -6.42
N GLN A 499 9.80 22.86 -6.95
CA GLN A 499 9.58 21.68 -7.82
C GLN A 499 8.98 20.47 -7.07
N LEU A 500 8.62 20.69 -5.81
CA LEU A 500 7.91 19.75 -4.95
C LEU A 500 6.42 19.67 -5.27
N PHE A 501 5.87 20.73 -5.87
CA PHE A 501 4.45 20.89 -6.13
C PHE A 501 4.16 20.87 -7.63
N PRO A 502 2.90 20.59 -8.03
CA PRO A 502 2.50 20.67 -9.43
C PRO A 502 2.83 22.02 -10.08
N TYR A 503 3.20 22.00 -11.37
CA TYR A 503 3.64 23.20 -12.10
C TYR A 503 2.63 24.37 -12.17
N PRO A 504 1.30 24.19 -12.11
CA PRO A 504 0.38 25.33 -12.15
C PRO A 504 0.50 26.22 -10.91
N THR A 505 0.57 27.53 -11.13
CA THR A 505 0.66 28.56 -10.06
C THR A 505 -0.26 29.75 -10.29
N SER A 506 -1.23 29.61 -11.20
CA SER A 506 -2.24 30.63 -11.46
C SER A 506 -3.54 30.00 -11.93
N PHE A 507 -4.67 30.66 -11.70
CA PHE A 507 -5.99 30.25 -12.18
C PHE A 507 -6.81 31.49 -12.58
N THR A 508 -7.88 31.28 -13.34
CA THR A 508 -8.84 32.31 -13.69
C THR A 508 -9.89 32.41 -12.59
N CYS A 509 -9.95 33.57 -11.90
CA CYS A 509 -10.93 33.81 -10.86
C CYS A 509 -12.34 33.79 -11.43
N ARG A 510 -13.20 32.93 -10.88
CA ARG A 510 -14.58 32.78 -11.37
C ARG A 510 -15.49 33.97 -11.12
N GLN A 511 -15.19 34.81 -10.11
CA GLN A 511 -16.04 35.97 -9.79
C GLN A 511 -15.81 37.14 -10.76
N HIS A 512 -14.57 37.34 -11.21
CA HIS A 512 -14.19 38.52 -12.02
C HIS A 512 -13.57 38.18 -13.38
N GLY A 513 -13.29 36.91 -13.67
CA GLY A 513 -12.66 36.46 -14.91
C GLY A 513 -11.18 36.82 -15.05
N THR A 514 -10.55 37.32 -14.00
CA THR A 514 -9.15 37.75 -14.02
C THR A 514 -8.20 36.63 -13.59
N GLN A 515 -7.03 36.54 -14.22
CA GLN A 515 -5.98 35.62 -13.77
C GLN A 515 -5.48 36.02 -12.37
N GLN A 516 -5.38 35.05 -11.48
CA GLN A 516 -4.86 35.16 -10.12
C GLN A 516 -3.65 34.25 -9.97
N ASN A 517 -2.55 34.79 -9.47
CA ASN A 517 -1.36 34.01 -9.13
C ASN A 517 -1.44 33.57 -7.67
N PHE A 518 -0.93 32.38 -7.37
CA PHE A 518 -0.84 31.86 -6.02
C PHE A 518 0.55 31.29 -5.74
N LYS A 519 0.86 31.13 -4.45
CA LYS A 519 2.05 30.43 -3.97
C LYS A 519 1.65 29.21 -3.17
N TYR A 520 2.26 28.06 -3.45
CA TYR A 520 2.12 26.89 -2.59
C TYR A 520 2.70 27.17 -1.20
N SER A 521 2.05 26.64 -0.16
CA SER A 521 2.49 26.74 1.22
C SER A 521 2.80 25.38 1.82
N HIS A 522 1.97 24.36 1.60
CA HIS A 522 2.24 23.00 2.05
C HIS A 522 1.33 21.96 1.41
N GLN A 523 1.71 20.69 1.52
CA GLN A 523 0.84 19.54 1.28
C GLN A 523 0.52 18.88 2.62
N LEU A 524 -0.75 18.91 3.04
CA LEU A 524 -1.16 18.34 4.32
C LEU A 524 -1.14 16.80 4.32
N PHE A 525 -1.54 16.22 3.19
CA PHE A 525 -1.66 14.76 3.02
C PHE A 525 -0.69 14.31 1.94
N SER A 526 0.43 13.71 2.35
CA SER A 526 1.51 13.28 1.45
C SER A 526 1.03 12.37 0.32
N GLU A 527 -0.05 11.61 0.54
CA GLU A 527 -0.62 10.62 -0.36
C GLU A 527 -1.71 11.17 -1.30
N LYS A 528 -2.06 12.46 -1.19
CA LYS A 528 -3.14 13.08 -1.95
C LYS A 528 -2.63 14.24 -2.79
N LEU A 529 -3.20 14.41 -3.97
CA LEU A 529 -3.02 15.61 -4.82
C LEU A 529 -3.85 16.80 -4.30
N LEU A 530 -3.69 17.12 -3.02
CA LEU A 530 -4.38 18.20 -2.31
C LEU A 530 -3.33 19.08 -1.62
N PHE A 531 -3.29 20.34 -2.00
CA PHE A 531 -2.28 21.31 -1.61
C PHE A 531 -2.93 22.56 -1.05
N PHE A 532 -2.16 23.32 -0.28
CA PHE A 532 -2.57 24.60 0.24
C PHE A 532 -1.64 25.69 -0.26
N GLY A 533 -2.17 26.90 -0.35
CA GLY A 533 -1.44 28.06 -0.82
C GLY A 533 -2.05 29.36 -0.36
N SER A 534 -1.49 30.46 -0.86
CA SER A 534 -2.00 31.80 -0.61
C SER A 534 -2.05 32.64 -1.88
N LEU A 535 -3.06 33.51 -1.93
CA LEU A 535 -3.15 34.60 -2.91
C LEU A 535 -2.34 35.81 -2.44
N ALA A 536 -2.13 36.78 -3.34
CA ALA A 536 -1.47 38.05 -3.01
C ALA A 536 -2.20 38.82 -1.89
N SER A 537 -3.52 38.66 -1.76
CA SER A 537 -4.37 39.22 -0.71
C SER A 537 -4.24 38.54 0.65
N THR A 538 -3.35 37.54 0.81
CA THR A 538 -3.19 36.66 2.00
C THR A 538 -4.31 35.65 2.25
N ASP A 539 -5.30 35.57 1.35
CA ASP A 539 -6.35 34.55 1.45
C ASP A 539 -5.77 33.15 1.28
N ALA A 540 -6.09 32.27 2.24
CA ALA A 540 -5.68 30.87 2.20
C ALA A 540 -6.58 30.08 1.25
N ILE A 541 -5.96 29.32 0.37
CA ILE A 541 -6.66 28.52 -0.64
C ILE A 541 -6.27 27.06 -0.55
N CYS A 542 -7.18 26.20 -0.98
CA CYS A 542 -6.97 24.78 -1.20
C CYS A 542 -6.97 24.49 -2.71
N ILE A 543 -5.96 23.76 -3.17
CA ILE A 543 -5.75 23.39 -4.58
C ILE A 543 -5.79 21.87 -4.69
N LYS A 544 -6.70 21.34 -5.51
CA LYS A 544 -6.84 19.91 -5.78
C LYS A 544 -6.56 19.62 -7.25
N PHE A 545 -5.79 18.57 -7.53
CA PHE A 545 -5.61 18.05 -8.89
C PHE A 545 -6.30 16.70 -9.06
N VAL A 546 -7.21 16.62 -10.02
CA VAL A 546 -8.08 15.44 -10.23
C VAL A 546 -8.34 15.19 -11.70
N ARG A 547 -8.64 13.94 -12.06
CA ARG A 547 -9.02 13.54 -13.43
C ARG A 547 -10.50 13.70 -13.73
N ARG A 548 -11.32 13.74 -12.68
CA ARG A 548 -12.77 13.83 -12.75
C ARG A 548 -13.25 14.70 -11.61
N TYR A 549 -14.12 15.65 -11.92
CA TYR A 549 -14.68 16.56 -10.93
C TYR A 549 -16.01 17.12 -11.41
N SER A 550 -17.00 17.14 -10.53
CA SER A 550 -18.27 17.79 -10.85
C SER A 550 -18.28 19.25 -10.40
N GLN A 551 -17.86 20.14 -11.30
CA GLN A 551 -17.93 21.58 -11.07
C GLN A 551 -19.37 22.02 -10.77
N GLN A 552 -20.36 21.48 -11.49
CA GLN A 552 -21.78 21.85 -11.33
C GLN A 552 -22.31 21.50 -9.93
N VAL A 553 -21.99 20.31 -9.43
CA VAL A 553 -22.44 19.87 -8.11
C VAL A 553 -21.74 20.64 -7.00
N HIS A 554 -20.42 20.87 -7.13
CA HIS A 554 -19.69 21.71 -6.17
C HIS A 554 -20.31 23.12 -6.10
N LEU A 555 -20.55 23.76 -7.24
CA LEU A 555 -21.19 25.09 -7.28
C LEU A 555 -22.58 25.09 -6.67
N ARG A 556 -23.37 24.03 -6.92
CA ARG A 556 -24.69 23.92 -6.31
C ARG A 556 -24.60 23.82 -4.79
N CYS A 557 -23.76 22.95 -4.26
CA CYS A 557 -23.53 22.85 -2.81
C CYS A 557 -22.98 24.15 -2.21
N ALA A 558 -22.07 24.84 -2.89
CA ALA A 558 -21.55 26.12 -2.43
C ALA A 558 -22.65 27.19 -2.40
N SER A 559 -23.56 27.21 -3.38
CA SER A 559 -24.72 28.14 -3.40
C SER A 559 -25.71 27.89 -2.26
N MET A 560 -25.75 26.67 -1.73
CA MET A 560 -26.56 26.27 -0.58
C MET A 560 -25.82 26.50 0.75
N GLY A 561 -24.57 26.98 0.70
CA GLY A 561 -23.73 27.24 1.88
C GLY A 561 -23.15 25.98 2.52
N CYS A 562 -23.16 24.84 1.81
CA CYS A 562 -22.72 23.54 2.32
C CYS A 562 -21.49 22.98 1.58
N ALA A 563 -20.73 23.82 0.88
CA ALA A 563 -19.41 23.50 0.35
C ALA A 563 -18.53 24.76 0.33
N PRO A 564 -17.19 24.62 0.34
CA PRO A 564 -16.28 25.76 0.19
C PRO A 564 -16.52 26.49 -1.13
N ALA A 565 -16.29 27.81 -1.18
CA ALA A 565 -16.47 28.55 -2.42
C ALA A 565 -15.45 28.08 -3.47
N LEU A 566 -15.94 27.80 -4.68
CA LEU A 566 -15.09 27.44 -5.81
C LEU A 566 -14.56 28.69 -6.50
N LEU A 567 -13.28 28.99 -6.27
CA LEU A 567 -12.59 30.19 -6.76
C LEU A 567 -12.11 30.03 -8.20
N GLY A 568 -11.64 28.84 -8.57
CA GLY A 568 -11.04 28.53 -9.87
C GLY A 568 -11.27 27.08 -10.29
N PHE A 569 -11.42 26.85 -11.59
CA PHE A 569 -11.56 25.51 -12.16
C PHE A 569 -10.96 25.48 -13.57
N GLU A 570 -9.76 24.93 -13.69
CA GLU A 570 -8.99 24.92 -14.93
C GLU A 570 -8.89 23.50 -15.49
N SER A 571 -9.09 23.35 -16.80
CA SER A 571 -8.67 22.16 -17.52
C SER A 571 -7.20 22.35 -17.92
N ILE A 572 -6.33 21.48 -17.41
CA ILE A 572 -4.90 21.53 -17.71
C ILE A 572 -4.46 20.29 -18.49
N PRO A 573 -3.34 20.36 -19.24
CA PRO A 573 -2.96 19.31 -20.15
C PRO A 573 -2.87 17.90 -19.56
N GLY A 574 -3.15 16.93 -20.40
CA GLY A 574 -3.13 15.50 -20.12
C GLY A 574 -4.46 14.97 -19.59
N GLY A 575 -5.52 15.80 -19.50
CA GLY A 575 -6.82 15.45 -18.93
C GLY A 575 -6.92 15.66 -17.41
N TRP A 576 -6.24 16.67 -16.88
CA TRP A 576 -6.29 17.04 -15.46
C TRP A 576 -7.21 18.24 -15.26
N PHE A 577 -7.86 18.31 -14.10
CA PHE A 577 -8.49 19.52 -13.58
C PHE A 577 -7.69 20.04 -12.39
N MET A 578 -7.46 21.35 -12.37
CA MET A 578 -7.04 22.07 -11.18
C MET A 578 -8.25 22.77 -10.57
N VAL A 579 -8.59 22.37 -9.35
CA VAL A 579 -9.73 22.92 -8.59
C VAL A 579 -9.18 23.78 -7.48
N VAL A 580 -9.50 25.07 -7.49
CA VAL A 580 -9.06 26.04 -6.47
C VAL A 580 -10.28 26.51 -5.69
N MET A 581 -10.26 26.33 -4.37
CA MET A 581 -11.35 26.68 -3.47
C MET A 581 -10.85 27.34 -2.19
N ASP A 582 -11.75 27.95 -1.43
CA ASP A 582 -11.40 28.48 -0.10
C ASP A 582 -10.80 27.39 0.79
N ALA A 583 -9.72 27.71 1.50
CA ALA A 583 -9.27 26.89 2.60
C ALA A 583 -10.24 27.07 3.78
N LEU A 584 -10.73 25.95 4.32
CA LEU A 584 -11.61 26.02 5.49
C LEU A 584 -10.82 26.42 6.74
N PRO A 585 -11.39 27.25 7.64
CA PRO A 585 -10.74 27.61 8.87
C PRO A 585 -10.59 26.42 9.84
N SER A 586 -9.71 26.58 10.82
CA SER A 586 -9.31 25.52 11.76
C SER A 586 -10.38 25.11 12.78
N ASP A 587 -11.52 25.82 12.80
CA ASP A 587 -12.70 25.49 13.61
C ASP A 587 -13.59 24.43 12.94
N TYR A 588 -13.34 24.07 11.68
CA TYR A 588 -13.95 22.91 11.04
C TYR A 588 -13.22 21.63 11.42
N VAL A 589 -13.98 20.62 11.83
CA VAL A 589 -13.48 19.29 12.19
C VAL A 589 -14.10 18.24 11.30
N CYS A 590 -13.30 17.25 10.92
CA CYS A 590 -13.78 16.10 10.14
C CYS A 590 -14.83 15.33 10.94
N LEU A 591 -15.96 15.00 10.30
CA LEU A 591 -17.04 14.22 10.93
C LEU A 591 -16.54 12.84 11.38
N ASP A 592 -15.47 12.31 10.78
CA ASP A 592 -14.84 11.06 11.24
C ASP A 592 -14.25 11.16 12.67
N ASN A 593 -13.83 12.37 13.05
CA ASN A 593 -13.25 12.69 14.36
C ASN A 593 -14.23 13.42 15.28
N PHE A 594 -15.49 13.60 14.86
CA PHE A 594 -16.46 14.42 15.55
C PHE A 594 -17.81 13.71 15.64
N GLN A 595 -18.36 13.61 16.85
CA GLN A 595 -19.68 13.00 17.04
C GLN A 595 -20.74 14.09 16.91
N ALA A 596 -21.24 14.29 15.69
CA ALA A 596 -22.28 15.27 15.42
C ALA A 596 -23.63 14.85 16.04
N SER A 597 -24.42 15.84 16.43
CA SER A 597 -25.79 15.63 16.88
C SER A 597 -26.71 15.12 15.76
N ASP A 598 -27.80 14.46 16.14
CA ASP A 598 -28.87 14.08 15.20
C ASP A 598 -29.44 15.29 14.44
N GLY A 599 -29.48 16.46 15.07
CA GLY A 599 -29.91 17.70 14.42
C GLY A 599 -28.94 18.16 13.33
N CYS A 600 -27.64 18.01 13.53
CA CYS A 600 -26.64 18.29 12.50
C CYS A 600 -26.76 17.28 11.34
N LEU A 601 -26.86 15.99 11.63
CA LEU A 601 -27.02 14.94 10.62
C LEU A 601 -28.33 15.09 9.84
N GLY A 602 -29.41 15.51 10.50
CA GLY A 602 -30.68 15.85 9.86
C GLY A 602 -30.54 16.96 8.82
N ARG A 603 -29.85 18.06 9.16
CA ARG A 603 -29.59 19.13 8.19
C ARG A 603 -28.72 18.70 7.01
N ILE A 604 -27.74 17.82 7.24
CA ILE A 604 -26.95 17.23 6.14
C ILE A 604 -27.87 16.41 5.22
N LYS A 605 -28.78 15.61 5.80
CA LYS A 605 -29.75 14.80 5.05
C LYS A 605 -30.69 15.67 4.22
N ASP A 606 -31.24 16.72 4.81
CA ASP A 606 -32.11 17.68 4.12
C ASP A 606 -31.38 18.32 2.93
N GLN A 607 -30.10 18.65 3.11
CA GLN A 607 -29.28 19.24 2.06
C GLN A 607 -28.99 18.27 0.91
N LEU A 608 -28.78 16.98 1.20
CA LEU A 608 -28.65 15.93 0.19
C LEU A 608 -29.96 15.71 -0.57
N ILE A 609 -31.10 15.70 0.14
CA ILE A 609 -32.43 15.59 -0.49
C ILE A 609 -32.67 16.77 -1.44
N GLN A 610 -32.31 17.99 -1.03
CA GLN A 610 -32.39 19.15 -1.90
C GLN A 610 -31.49 19.00 -3.13
N LEU A 611 -30.24 18.56 -2.94
CA LEU A 611 -29.31 18.30 -4.05
C LEU A 611 -29.87 17.28 -5.05
N HIS A 612 -30.51 16.21 -4.54
CA HIS A 612 -31.20 15.20 -5.35
C HIS A 612 -32.40 15.79 -6.10
N GLY A 613 -33.19 16.65 -5.43
CA GLY A 613 -34.30 17.39 -6.04
C GLY A 613 -33.86 18.31 -7.17
N ASP A 614 -32.63 18.81 -7.13
CA ASP A 614 -32.00 19.60 -8.20
C ASP A 614 -31.42 18.73 -9.34
N GLY A 615 -31.61 17.41 -9.29
CA GLY A 615 -31.16 16.47 -10.32
C GLY A 615 -29.68 16.07 -10.21
N PHE A 616 -29.07 16.21 -9.03
CA PHE A 616 -27.67 15.88 -8.79
C PHE A 616 -27.51 14.78 -7.75
N VAL A 617 -26.36 14.10 -7.76
CA VAL A 617 -25.95 13.11 -6.76
C VAL A 617 -24.49 13.32 -6.38
N HIS A 618 -24.12 13.01 -5.12
CA HIS A 618 -22.74 13.12 -4.65
C HIS A 618 -21.94 11.82 -4.92
N GLY A 619 -22.52 10.68 -4.55
CA GLY A 619 -21.99 9.34 -4.78
C GLY A 619 -20.95 8.86 -3.77
N ASP A 620 -20.26 9.76 -3.06
CA ASP A 620 -19.20 9.38 -2.11
C ASP A 620 -19.35 10.00 -0.72
N ILE A 621 -20.56 9.95 -0.16
CA ILE A 621 -20.82 10.43 1.20
C ILE A 621 -20.09 9.54 2.22
N ARG A 622 -19.22 10.16 3.01
CA ARG A 622 -18.39 9.50 4.03
C ARG A 622 -18.12 10.48 5.16
N SER A 623 -17.85 9.96 6.37
CA SER A 623 -17.44 10.78 7.51
C SER A 623 -16.19 11.61 7.21
N THR A 624 -15.30 11.12 6.35
CA THR A 624 -14.09 11.84 5.91
C THR A 624 -14.33 12.94 4.88
N ASN A 625 -15.48 12.90 4.20
CA ASN A 625 -15.86 13.85 3.14
C ASN A 625 -16.85 14.91 3.66
N ILE A 626 -17.08 14.96 4.98
CA ILE A 626 -17.90 15.96 5.64
C ILE A 626 -17.09 16.58 6.76
N VAL A 627 -17.06 17.90 6.82
CA VAL A 627 -16.49 18.65 7.95
C VAL A 627 -17.57 19.52 8.58
N VAL A 628 -17.52 19.67 9.89
CA VAL A 628 -18.54 20.38 10.69
C VAL A 628 -17.84 21.42 11.55
N SER A 629 -18.44 22.59 11.74
CA SER A 629 -17.91 23.56 12.71
C SER A 629 -18.02 23.01 14.13
N LYS A 630 -17.10 23.37 15.03
CA LYS A 630 -17.09 22.87 16.43
C LYS A 630 -18.39 23.14 17.21
N ASP A 631 -19.12 24.19 16.85
CA ASP A 631 -20.41 24.56 17.44
C ASP A 631 -21.62 23.89 16.74
N GLU A 632 -21.34 23.04 15.75
CA GLU A 632 -22.30 22.37 14.88
C GLU A 632 -23.23 23.31 14.10
N THR A 633 -22.96 24.62 14.02
CA THR A 633 -23.86 25.53 13.30
C THR A 633 -23.72 25.42 11.78
N LYS A 634 -22.56 24.97 11.28
CA LYS A 634 -22.25 24.84 9.85
C LYS A 634 -21.63 23.48 9.54
N PHE A 635 -21.79 23.04 8.30
CA PHE A 635 -21.10 21.88 7.76
C PHE A 635 -20.74 22.13 6.30
N MET A 636 -19.74 21.40 5.81
CA MET A 636 -19.32 21.41 4.42
C MET A 636 -19.20 19.97 3.92
N ILE A 637 -19.81 19.71 2.77
CA ILE A 637 -19.62 18.50 1.97
C ILE A 637 -18.43 18.75 1.04
N LEU A 638 -17.51 17.79 1.01
CA LEU A 638 -16.27 17.82 0.25
C LEU A 638 -16.23 16.65 -0.74
N ASP A 639 -15.27 16.71 -1.66
CA ASP A 639 -14.91 15.61 -2.57
C ASP A 639 -15.95 15.26 -3.64
N PHE A 640 -16.11 16.16 -4.61
CA PHE A 640 -17.05 16.04 -5.73
C PHE A 640 -16.50 15.24 -6.94
N ASP A 641 -15.52 14.35 -6.73
CA ASP A 641 -14.87 13.60 -7.82
C ASP A 641 -15.81 12.59 -8.48
N TRP A 642 -16.74 12.03 -7.69
CA TRP A 642 -17.71 11.02 -8.15
C TRP A 642 -19.06 11.63 -8.51
N ALA A 643 -19.32 12.84 -8.03
CA ALA A 643 -20.59 13.54 -8.15
C ALA A 643 -20.97 13.81 -9.62
N GLY A 644 -22.24 14.15 -9.83
CA GLY A 644 -22.73 14.65 -11.12
C GLY A 644 -24.23 14.52 -11.26
N LYS A 645 -24.71 14.42 -12.50
CA LYS A 645 -26.14 14.39 -12.81
C LYS A 645 -26.76 13.05 -12.47
N PHE A 646 -27.93 13.11 -11.84
CA PHE A 646 -28.77 11.96 -11.55
C PHE A 646 -29.11 11.20 -12.85
N GLY A 647 -28.96 9.87 -12.83
CA GLY A 647 -29.26 9.00 -13.98
C GLY A 647 -28.17 8.92 -15.07
N GLU A 648 -27.15 9.78 -15.03
CA GLU A 648 -26.05 9.80 -16.01
C GLU A 648 -24.71 9.36 -15.38
N THR A 649 -24.44 9.85 -14.17
CA THR A 649 -23.17 9.67 -13.47
C THR A 649 -22.98 8.22 -12.99
N ARG A 650 -21.76 7.69 -13.15
CA ARG A 650 -21.37 6.32 -12.75
C ARG A 650 -20.21 6.30 -11.77
N TYR A 651 -20.15 5.25 -10.94
CA TYR A 651 -19.01 4.97 -10.08
C TYR A 651 -17.73 4.71 -10.89
N PRO A 652 -16.55 5.16 -10.42
CA PRO A 652 -15.27 4.87 -11.07
C PRO A 652 -14.89 3.39 -10.93
N MET A 653 -13.80 2.98 -11.58
CA MET A 653 -13.19 1.68 -11.32
C MET A 653 -12.52 1.65 -9.92
N ASN A 654 -12.46 0.46 -9.31
CA ASN A 654 -11.89 0.19 -8.00
C ASN A 654 -12.65 0.86 -6.84
N VAL A 655 -13.98 0.83 -6.85
CA VAL A 655 -14.78 1.21 -5.68
C VAL A 655 -14.41 0.30 -4.51
N ASN A 656 -13.93 0.89 -3.41
CA ASN A 656 -13.60 0.15 -2.20
C ASN A 656 -14.90 -0.28 -1.48
N THR A 657 -15.27 -1.55 -1.65
CA THR A 657 -16.41 -2.22 -1.01
C THR A 657 -15.99 -3.16 0.12
N THR A 658 -14.69 -3.33 0.33
CA THR A 658 -14.12 -4.29 1.31
C THR A 658 -13.73 -3.63 2.62
N GLU A 659 -13.12 -2.44 2.56
CA GLU A 659 -12.67 -1.71 3.75
C GLU A 659 -13.67 -0.61 4.17
N ILE A 660 -14.54 -0.18 3.25
CA ILE A 660 -15.53 0.87 3.48
C ILE A 660 -16.91 0.28 3.20
N HIS A 661 -17.85 0.48 4.13
CA HIS A 661 -19.23 0.10 3.92
C HIS A 661 -19.83 0.88 2.74
N ARG A 662 -20.42 0.16 1.79
CA ARG A 662 -21.14 0.71 0.65
C ARG A 662 -22.52 0.05 0.57
N PRO A 663 -23.59 0.81 0.26
CA PRO A 663 -24.92 0.23 0.07
C PRO A 663 -24.95 -0.70 -1.15
N GLU A 664 -25.97 -1.56 -1.20
CA GLU A 664 -26.18 -2.47 -2.32
C GLU A 664 -26.26 -1.71 -3.65
N GLY A 665 -25.65 -2.26 -4.71
CA GLY A 665 -25.60 -1.63 -6.03
C GLY A 665 -24.43 -0.66 -6.25
N VAL A 666 -23.67 -0.31 -5.20
CA VAL A 666 -22.45 0.51 -5.32
C VAL A 666 -21.26 -0.36 -5.74
N ILE A 667 -21.11 -0.51 -7.06
CA ILE A 667 -20.03 -1.27 -7.70
C ILE A 667 -19.45 -0.49 -8.89
N ASP A 668 -18.28 -0.91 -9.35
CA ASP A 668 -17.57 -0.33 -10.49
C ASP A 668 -18.49 -0.14 -11.72
N GLY A 669 -18.53 1.09 -12.24
CA GLY A 669 -19.28 1.43 -13.45
C GLY A 669 -20.81 1.48 -13.30
N ALA A 670 -21.38 1.11 -12.15
CA ALA A 670 -22.82 1.25 -11.91
C ALA A 670 -23.24 2.73 -11.79
N LEU A 671 -24.52 3.01 -12.04
CA LEU A 671 -25.07 4.36 -11.87
C LEU A 671 -25.08 4.77 -10.40
N ILE A 672 -24.82 6.06 -10.16
CA ILE A 672 -24.95 6.63 -8.83
C ILE A 672 -26.41 7.04 -8.62
N HIS A 673 -27.06 6.43 -7.65
CA HIS A 673 -28.44 6.71 -7.27
C HIS A 673 -28.49 7.61 -6.03
N ALA A 674 -29.50 8.49 -5.96
CA ALA A 674 -29.77 9.35 -4.80
C ALA A 674 -29.87 8.55 -3.47
N GLY A 675 -30.48 7.37 -3.52
CA GLY A 675 -30.58 6.48 -2.36
C GLY A 675 -29.22 6.02 -1.81
N HIS A 676 -28.16 6.00 -2.63
CA HIS A 676 -26.82 5.65 -2.15
C HIS A 676 -26.28 6.70 -1.18
N ASP A 677 -26.46 7.99 -1.48
CA ASP A 677 -26.00 9.09 -0.61
C ASP A 677 -26.70 9.04 0.75
N ILE A 678 -28.01 8.81 0.74
CA ILE A 678 -28.81 8.72 1.97
C ILE A 678 -28.41 7.49 2.79
N ALA A 679 -28.26 6.31 2.16
CA ALA A 679 -27.86 5.10 2.86
C ALA A 679 -26.44 5.22 3.45
N MET A 680 -25.52 5.90 2.77
CA MET A 680 -24.19 6.20 3.30
C MET A 680 -24.25 7.15 4.50
N LEU A 681 -25.11 8.18 4.47
CA LEU A 681 -25.31 9.07 5.62
C LEU A 681 -25.96 8.34 6.81
N ASP A 682 -26.99 7.53 6.56
CA ASP A 682 -27.70 6.78 7.60
C ASP A 682 -26.75 5.78 8.30
N PHE A 683 -25.79 5.22 7.56
CA PHE A 683 -24.71 4.40 8.13
C PHE A 683 -23.79 5.21 9.05
N ILE A 684 -23.40 6.43 8.67
CA ILE A 684 -22.61 7.34 9.52
C ILE A 684 -23.36 7.67 10.81
N ALA A 685 -24.66 7.92 10.70
CA ALA A 685 -25.53 8.26 11.82
C ALA A 685 -25.83 7.07 12.76
N GLY A 686 -25.48 5.84 12.35
CA GLY A 686 -25.85 4.63 13.07
C GLY A 686 -27.35 4.32 13.04
N TRP A 687 -28.12 5.02 12.20
CA TRP A 687 -29.58 4.83 12.06
C TRP A 687 -29.93 3.46 11.45
N SER A 688 -28.98 2.81 10.79
CA SER A 688 -29.10 1.47 10.22
C SER A 688 -29.04 0.30 11.23
N GLN A 689 -29.09 0.55 12.56
CA GLN A 689 -29.27 -0.50 13.58
C GLN A 689 -30.70 -0.62 14.14
N ASN A 690 -31.65 0.21 13.71
CA ASN A 690 -33.05 0.11 14.13
C ASN A 690 -33.96 -0.27 12.95
N VAL A 691 -33.82 -1.51 12.46
CA VAL A 691 -34.93 -2.18 11.78
C VAL A 691 -35.50 -3.19 12.78
N PRO A 692 -36.64 -2.91 13.43
CA PRO A 692 -37.34 -3.91 14.23
C PRO A 692 -37.99 -4.92 13.28
N GLY A 693 -37.48 -6.16 13.28
CA GLY A 693 -38.16 -7.32 12.69
C GLY A 693 -37.21 -8.20 11.89
N THR A 694 -36.78 -9.31 12.46
CA THR A 694 -37.46 -10.61 12.48
C THR A 694 -36.75 -11.52 13.47
N ARG A 695 -37.54 -12.24 14.27
CA ARG A 695 -37.10 -13.31 15.17
C ARG A 695 -36.49 -14.48 14.42
#